data_AF-A0A9D3S0E9-F1
#
_entry.id   AF-A0A9D3S0E9-F1
#
_cell.length_a   1.000
_cell.length_b   1.000
_cell.length_c   1.000
_cell.angle_alpha   90.00
_cell.angle_beta   90.00
_cell.angle_gamma   90.00
#
_symmetry.space_group_name_H-M   'P 1'
#
loop_
_entity.id
_entity.type
_entity.pdbx_description
1 polymer ?
#
loop_
_entity_poly.entity_id
_entity_poly.type
_entity_poly.pdbx_seq_one_letter_code
_entity_poly.pdbx_strand_id
1 'polypeptide(L)'
;MTRRVAVIGAGCSGLACIKCCLDEGLVPVCFESSDDIGGLWRYKEKPEPGRSNIYRSLICNSSKEMLSYSDFPPPAEFPNNMHHSQLLQYLQLYVEHFDLLQHIQFQTTVSCVKQGPDFSRSGQWVVETEKKGSGKESHIFDAVMVCTGHYTQPHLPLKDFPGISTFAGKYFHSWEYGFAEDLQGKRIVVVGIGNSGGDIAADSSRVAEQVYLSTRRGAWVVSRIGDDGLPADFMQGARLSMLVQRYLPSWADKCTAQTVNQHLNHRLYGLLPSHGFSKQIPVVNDDLPGRIISGRVVVKPNVKEFRGSSVVFEDGTVVDKVDVVVFATGYNYDFPFLPSSLKAKAGYRMSLYKHVFPPSLECPTLAVIGFIHGLGAIIPLAEMQARWATRVFQGLQKLPPQKRMLLDIEKETREMHQRFACSKRNPLQVEYIPYMDDLARQVGVLPNFLGLLLRDPRLGLSVLLGPCTPYQYRLRGPGRWEGARQAILTQWERVTRPFKTRPVPEAQASAAPLLLTVSCAALLLAAVYSQRKTPAILPDPAAVLNRLCSLPGIIILPSEAEVCILQRLTLVGSSLHRSILIEVPARSTMARRVAVIGAGSSGLACIKCCLDEGLVPVCFESSDDIGGLWRYKENPESDRASIYHSVIINTSKEMMCFSDFPIPAEFPNYMHNSLIMDYFRMYAEHFQLTRHVRFQTSVCSVNQRPDFSQSGQWDVVTENREGRKEKHIFDAVMICIGHHVYPNMPLKDFPGIETFKGTYFHSRDYKTPEEWRGKRVVVIGIGNSGGDIAVELSRVTKQLFLSTRRGAWILNRVGDNGFPLDISFNRVLNLLRVILPFSLLCRLGESRLNQRFNHKLYALQPKHRLFSQHPTVNDELPNRILSGTVCVKPNVCQFQGSSVVFEDGTVEEDIDLVVFATGYSFSYPFLSSSVLGVTENRASLYKYVFPPELERPTLAIIGLVQPLGAIMPVAEMQARWAARVFKGLNKLPPKDAMLKDIKEKAETMAKRYVTSPRHTIQVDYVPYMDELAREVGVRPNFLGLLLRDPRVGLSVLLGPCTPYQFRLRGPGRWEGARQAILTQWERVAKPMKTRPVPECPRSSTLSLLLPVSVATLLLAVLYIKKNNLTVLQDSANSLLDSWKMYFAVP
;
A
#
# COMPACT_ATOMS: atom_id res chain seq x y z
N MET A 1 58.77 5.40 -13.04
CA MET A 1 58.18 4.06 -12.83
C MET A 1 56.71 4.25 -12.57
N THR A 2 55.86 3.46 -13.25
CA THR A 2 54.41 3.46 -13.06
C THR A 2 54.08 2.81 -11.71
N ARG A 3 53.31 3.49 -10.85
CA ARG A 3 53.02 2.99 -9.49
C ARG A 3 52.04 1.82 -9.53
N ARG A 4 52.34 0.75 -8.80
CA ARG A 4 51.50 -0.44 -8.65
C ARG A 4 50.59 -0.29 -7.44
N VAL A 5 49.29 -0.57 -7.61
CA VAL A 5 48.28 -0.41 -6.56
C VAL A 5 47.59 -1.74 -6.30
N ALA A 6 47.61 -2.21 -5.05
CA ALA A 6 46.80 -3.36 -4.65
C ALA A 6 45.37 -2.91 -4.35
N VAL A 7 44.37 -3.57 -4.96
CA VAL A 7 42.95 -3.33 -4.68
C VAL A 7 42.37 -4.56 -3.99
N ILE A 8 41.80 -4.41 -2.80
CA ILE A 8 41.33 -5.55 -1.98
C ILE A 8 39.81 -5.66 -2.09
N GLY A 9 39.34 -6.62 -2.89
CA GLY A 9 37.93 -6.91 -3.18
C GLY A 9 37.43 -6.29 -4.50
N ALA A 10 36.66 -7.05 -5.28
CA ALA A 10 36.07 -6.69 -6.57
C ALA A 10 34.55 -6.45 -6.48
N GLY A 11 34.08 -5.91 -5.35
CA GLY A 11 32.73 -5.32 -5.24
C GLY A 11 32.65 -3.98 -5.98
N CYS A 12 31.50 -3.28 -5.90
CA CYS A 12 31.31 -2.02 -6.62
C CYS A 12 32.37 -0.94 -6.30
N SER A 13 32.87 -0.90 -5.06
CA SER A 13 33.98 -0.01 -4.68
C SER A 13 35.30 -0.42 -5.33
N GLY A 14 35.59 -1.72 -5.40
CA GLY A 14 36.80 -2.25 -6.02
C GLY A 14 36.85 -2.00 -7.51
N LEU A 15 35.75 -2.26 -8.22
CA LEU A 15 35.63 -1.97 -9.65
C LEU A 15 35.88 -0.49 -9.95
N ALA A 16 35.34 0.41 -9.12
CA ALA A 16 35.60 1.84 -9.22
C ALA A 16 37.09 2.16 -9.04
N CYS A 17 37.76 1.50 -8.09
CA CYS A 17 39.18 1.71 -7.80
C CYS A 17 40.07 1.25 -8.95
N ILE A 18 39.80 0.08 -9.55
CA ILE A 18 40.54 -0.42 -10.72
C ILE A 18 40.44 0.61 -11.86
N LYS A 19 39.21 1.01 -12.22
CA LYS A 19 39.00 1.99 -13.29
C LYS A 19 39.65 3.34 -12.99
N CYS A 20 39.52 3.86 -11.76
CA CYS A 20 40.14 5.14 -11.38
C CYS A 20 41.68 5.06 -11.35
N CYS A 21 42.26 3.88 -11.10
CA CYS A 21 43.71 3.69 -11.21
C CYS A 21 44.14 3.82 -12.67
N LEU A 22 43.43 3.16 -13.59
CA LEU A 22 43.70 3.22 -15.02
C LEU A 22 43.56 4.66 -15.57
N ASP A 23 42.50 5.37 -15.17
CA ASP A 23 42.26 6.78 -15.56
C ASP A 23 43.43 7.72 -15.21
N GLU A 24 44.17 7.43 -14.12
CA GLU A 24 45.27 8.25 -13.62
C GLU A 24 46.66 7.65 -13.95
N GLY A 25 46.72 6.60 -14.78
CA GLY A 25 47.95 5.96 -15.22
C GLY A 25 48.67 5.15 -14.13
N LEU A 26 47.93 4.60 -13.17
CA LEU A 26 48.42 3.64 -12.16
C LEU A 26 48.20 2.20 -12.66
N VAL A 27 48.93 1.24 -12.10
CA VAL A 27 48.79 -0.20 -12.43
C VAL A 27 48.05 -0.93 -11.31
N PRO A 28 46.72 -1.16 -11.44
CA PRO A 28 45.97 -1.88 -10.42
C PRO A 28 46.19 -3.40 -10.52
N VAL A 29 46.28 -4.05 -9.36
CA VAL A 29 46.12 -5.50 -9.20
C VAL A 29 45.08 -5.72 -8.12
N CYS A 30 43.93 -6.27 -8.48
CA CYS A 30 42.83 -6.53 -7.58
C CYS A 30 42.84 -7.98 -7.11
N PHE A 31 42.69 -8.19 -5.80
CA PHE A 31 42.54 -9.51 -5.20
C PHE A 31 41.11 -9.69 -4.73
N GLU A 32 40.38 -10.61 -5.36
CA GLU A 32 39.02 -10.99 -4.98
C GLU A 32 39.02 -12.39 -4.38
N SER A 33 38.51 -12.49 -3.17
CA SER A 33 38.48 -13.77 -2.44
C SER A 33 37.54 -14.79 -3.09
N SER A 34 36.47 -14.33 -3.72
CA SER A 34 35.48 -15.15 -4.42
C SER A 34 35.87 -15.40 -5.86
N ASP A 35 35.09 -16.22 -6.55
CA ASP A 35 35.26 -16.65 -7.94
C ASP A 35 34.63 -15.72 -8.98
N ASP A 36 34.01 -14.60 -8.57
CA ASP A 36 33.38 -13.64 -9.48
C ASP A 36 33.31 -12.24 -8.84
N ILE A 37 32.99 -11.22 -9.63
CA ILE A 37 32.82 -9.83 -9.19
C ILE A 37 31.50 -9.61 -8.41
N GLY A 38 31.30 -8.37 -7.96
CA GLY A 38 30.00 -7.87 -7.48
C GLY A 38 29.85 -7.84 -5.96
N GLY A 39 30.61 -8.67 -5.24
CA GLY A 39 30.63 -8.68 -3.78
C GLY A 39 29.24 -8.90 -3.19
N LEU A 40 28.68 -7.87 -2.53
CA LEU A 40 27.34 -7.89 -1.94
C LEU A 40 26.24 -8.21 -2.95
N TRP A 41 26.36 -7.73 -4.19
CA TRP A 41 25.28 -7.80 -5.18
C TRP A 41 25.15 -9.16 -5.87
N ARG A 42 26.09 -10.07 -5.58
CA ARG A 42 26.02 -11.46 -6.03
C ARG A 42 25.24 -12.29 -5.01
N TYR A 43 24.01 -12.64 -5.37
CA TYR A 43 23.17 -13.51 -4.54
C TYR A 43 23.77 -14.92 -4.49
N LYS A 44 23.70 -15.52 -3.30
CA LYS A 44 24.15 -16.88 -3.03
C LYS A 44 23.05 -17.58 -2.27
N GLU A 45 22.70 -18.78 -2.69
CA GLU A 45 21.67 -19.56 -2.02
C GLU A 45 22.12 -19.99 -0.61
N LYS A 46 23.40 -20.31 -0.46
CA LYS A 46 24.03 -20.57 0.84
C LYS A 46 24.99 -19.43 1.19
N PRO A 47 24.81 -18.76 2.35
CA PRO A 47 25.74 -17.74 2.82
C PRO A 47 27.14 -18.33 3.05
N GLU A 48 28.18 -17.55 2.73
CA GLU A 48 29.58 -17.94 2.92
C GLU A 48 30.19 -17.13 4.08
N PRO A 49 30.66 -17.77 5.17
CA PRO A 49 31.23 -17.06 6.31
C PRO A 49 32.33 -16.07 5.91
N GLY A 50 32.32 -14.90 6.54
CA GLY A 50 33.28 -13.82 6.24
C GLY A 50 32.95 -13.01 4.98
N ARG A 51 31.88 -13.35 4.25
CA ARG A 51 31.42 -12.62 3.07
C ARG A 51 30.04 -12.02 3.30
N SER A 52 29.79 -10.90 2.64
CA SER A 52 28.48 -10.26 2.64
C SER A 52 27.45 -11.15 1.95
N ASN A 53 26.19 -11.05 2.39
CA ASN A 53 25.09 -11.80 1.80
C ASN A 53 23.86 -10.90 1.58
N ILE A 54 23.01 -11.31 0.64
CA ILE A 54 21.73 -10.68 0.32
C ILE A 54 20.64 -11.74 0.20
N TYR A 55 19.39 -11.32 0.39
CA TYR A 55 18.23 -12.17 0.18
C TYR A 55 17.70 -12.08 -1.24
N ARG A 56 17.03 -13.15 -1.69
CA ARG A 56 16.57 -13.34 -3.07
C ARG A 56 15.63 -12.24 -3.56
N SER A 57 14.80 -11.70 -2.68
CA SER A 57 13.79 -10.69 -3.01
C SER A 57 14.32 -9.26 -3.06
N LEU A 58 15.64 -9.05 -2.90
CA LEU A 58 16.23 -7.72 -2.73
C LEU A 58 16.12 -6.87 -4.01
N ILE A 59 15.46 -5.73 -3.86
CA ILE A 59 15.36 -4.66 -4.87
C ILE A 59 16.05 -3.41 -4.32
N CYS A 60 16.86 -2.77 -5.15
CA CYS A 60 17.58 -1.55 -4.80
C CYS A 60 16.65 -0.46 -4.26
N ASN A 61 17.05 0.18 -3.17
CA ASN A 61 16.35 1.32 -2.58
C ASN A 61 16.59 2.62 -3.36
N SER A 62 17.76 2.77 -3.97
CA SER A 62 18.08 3.89 -4.87
C SER A 62 17.70 3.59 -6.32
N SER A 63 17.34 4.63 -7.06
CA SER A 63 17.01 4.57 -8.47
C SER A 63 18.24 4.47 -9.37
N LYS A 64 18.07 3.91 -10.57
CA LYS A 64 19.16 3.55 -11.50
C LYS A 64 20.06 4.72 -11.86
N GLU A 65 19.48 5.90 -12.08
CA GLU A 65 20.22 7.11 -12.46
C GLU A 65 20.96 7.73 -11.27
N MET A 66 20.52 7.49 -10.04
CA MET A 66 21.20 7.94 -8.81
C MET A 66 22.25 6.94 -8.34
N LEU A 67 22.10 5.67 -8.70
CA LEU A 67 22.95 4.55 -8.30
C LEU A 67 24.13 4.29 -9.26
N SER A 68 24.19 4.90 -10.43
CA SER A 68 25.18 4.57 -11.46
C SER A 68 26.59 5.08 -11.15
N TYR A 69 27.61 4.50 -11.79
CA TYR A 69 28.89 5.16 -12.00
C TYR A 69 28.70 6.43 -12.82
N SER A 70 29.53 7.44 -12.57
CA SER A 70 29.37 8.80 -13.10
C SER A 70 29.63 8.93 -14.61
N ASP A 71 30.31 7.97 -15.22
CA ASP A 71 30.64 7.91 -16.65
C ASP A 71 30.03 6.68 -17.37
N PHE A 72 29.13 5.95 -16.70
CA PHE A 72 28.50 4.76 -17.28
C PHE A 72 27.03 4.65 -16.82
N PRO A 73 26.08 5.31 -17.51
CA PRO A 73 24.67 5.20 -17.18
C PRO A 73 24.17 3.76 -17.40
N PRO A 74 23.22 3.24 -16.59
CA PRO A 74 22.62 1.94 -16.82
C PRO A 74 21.81 1.95 -18.12
N PRO A 75 21.56 0.77 -18.74
CA PRO A 75 20.67 0.67 -19.90
C PRO A 75 19.32 1.36 -19.67
N ALA A 76 18.79 2.03 -20.70
CA ALA A 76 17.57 2.82 -20.58
C ALA A 76 16.33 1.94 -20.31
N GLU A 77 16.39 0.68 -20.72
CA GLU A 77 15.36 -0.35 -20.58
C GLU A 77 15.31 -0.93 -19.15
N PHE A 78 16.40 -0.81 -18.38
CA PHE A 78 16.42 -1.34 -17.02
C PHE A 78 15.41 -0.61 -16.13
N PRO A 79 14.73 -1.33 -15.22
CA PRO A 79 13.77 -0.72 -14.32
C PRO A 79 14.44 0.32 -13.42
N ASN A 80 13.65 1.29 -12.96
CA ASN A 80 14.19 2.38 -12.16
C ASN A 80 14.76 1.88 -10.85
N ASN A 81 14.09 0.95 -10.17
CA ASN A 81 14.62 0.27 -9.00
C ASN A 81 14.98 -1.16 -9.38
N MET A 82 16.27 -1.39 -9.62
CA MET A 82 16.78 -2.68 -10.11
C MET A 82 16.72 -3.77 -9.05
N HIS A 83 16.30 -4.96 -9.45
CA HIS A 83 16.55 -6.19 -8.71
C HIS A 83 18.05 -6.44 -8.58
N HIS A 84 18.50 -7.14 -7.52
CA HIS A 84 19.92 -7.38 -7.31
C HIS A 84 20.61 -8.06 -8.51
N SER A 85 19.89 -8.92 -9.26
CA SER A 85 20.41 -9.57 -10.47
C SER A 85 20.67 -8.59 -11.62
N GLN A 86 19.80 -7.59 -11.80
CA GLN A 86 19.98 -6.54 -12.82
C GLN A 86 21.11 -5.59 -12.43
N LEU A 87 21.28 -5.31 -11.13
CA LEU A 87 22.43 -4.53 -10.69
C LEU A 87 23.74 -5.29 -10.88
N LEU A 88 23.78 -6.60 -10.61
CA LEU A 88 24.95 -7.43 -10.93
C LEU A 88 25.26 -7.40 -12.44
N GLN A 89 24.23 -7.51 -13.28
CA GLN A 89 24.36 -7.37 -14.74
C GLN A 89 24.95 -6.00 -15.13
N TYR A 90 24.50 -4.91 -14.50
CA TYR A 90 25.07 -3.58 -14.72
C TYR A 90 26.57 -3.52 -14.35
N LEU A 91 26.98 -4.15 -13.24
CA LEU A 91 28.39 -4.23 -12.86
C LEU A 91 29.21 -5.05 -13.86
N GLN A 92 28.66 -6.13 -14.40
CA GLN A 92 29.30 -6.92 -15.46
C GLN A 92 29.49 -6.09 -16.73
N LEU A 93 28.46 -5.35 -17.17
CA LEU A 93 28.56 -4.42 -18.29
C LEU A 93 29.61 -3.33 -18.07
N TYR A 94 29.75 -2.83 -16.85
CA TYR A 94 30.79 -1.86 -16.49
C TYR A 94 32.20 -2.47 -16.62
N VAL A 95 32.38 -3.70 -16.14
CA VAL A 95 33.66 -4.42 -16.23
C VAL A 95 34.04 -4.72 -17.66
N GLU A 96 33.08 -5.14 -18.49
CA GLU A 96 33.28 -5.38 -19.91
C GLU A 96 33.62 -4.08 -20.66
N HIS A 97 32.86 -3.01 -20.42
CA HIS A 97 33.04 -1.75 -21.12
C HIS A 97 34.42 -1.10 -20.88
N PHE A 98 34.96 -1.21 -19.67
CA PHE A 98 36.25 -0.64 -19.31
C PHE A 98 37.39 -1.68 -19.24
N ASP A 99 37.16 -2.91 -19.70
CA ASP A 99 38.13 -4.02 -19.74
C ASP A 99 38.86 -4.26 -18.39
N LEU A 100 38.08 -4.29 -17.30
CA LEU A 100 38.62 -4.34 -15.94
C LEU A 100 39.01 -5.76 -15.48
N LEU A 101 38.51 -6.79 -16.17
CA LEU A 101 38.60 -8.18 -15.71
C LEU A 101 40.05 -8.68 -15.63
N GLN A 102 40.91 -8.24 -16.55
CA GLN A 102 42.34 -8.60 -16.60
C GLN A 102 43.13 -8.17 -15.36
N HIS A 103 42.61 -7.21 -14.60
CA HIS A 103 43.25 -6.70 -13.39
C HIS A 103 42.80 -7.44 -12.12
N ILE A 104 41.91 -8.44 -12.23
CA ILE A 104 41.30 -9.11 -11.07
C ILE A 104 41.84 -10.54 -10.96
N GLN A 105 42.35 -10.86 -9.78
CA GLN A 105 42.74 -12.20 -9.39
C GLN A 105 41.67 -12.79 -8.45
N PHE A 106 40.86 -13.68 -9.01
CA PHE A 106 39.82 -14.39 -8.26
C PHE A 106 40.40 -15.46 -7.33
N GLN A 107 39.58 -15.91 -6.39
CA GLN A 107 39.90 -16.93 -5.40
C GLN A 107 41.18 -16.63 -4.61
N THR A 108 41.49 -15.34 -4.42
CA THR A 108 42.73 -14.85 -3.82
C THR A 108 42.40 -14.00 -2.60
N THR A 109 42.62 -14.55 -1.41
CA THR A 109 42.30 -13.89 -0.14
C THR A 109 43.51 -13.10 0.35
N VAL A 110 43.34 -11.83 0.71
CA VAL A 110 44.41 -11.06 1.36
C VAL A 110 44.41 -11.37 2.85
N SER A 111 45.48 -12.00 3.34
CA SER A 111 45.62 -12.38 4.75
C SER A 111 46.28 -11.29 5.60
N CYS A 112 47.19 -10.51 5.02
CA CYS A 112 47.95 -9.48 5.74
C CYS A 112 48.39 -8.35 4.81
N VAL A 113 48.33 -7.11 5.31
CA VAL A 113 48.87 -5.92 4.68
C VAL A 113 49.77 -5.23 5.70
N LYS A 114 51.08 -5.18 5.44
CA LYS A 114 52.06 -4.57 6.34
C LYS A 114 52.92 -3.53 5.62
N GLN A 115 53.37 -2.55 6.37
CA GLN A 115 54.32 -1.55 5.86
C GLN A 115 55.61 -2.25 5.44
N GLY A 116 56.20 -1.85 4.31
CA GLY A 116 57.50 -2.33 3.87
C GLY A 116 58.62 -1.88 4.83
N PRO A 117 59.81 -2.52 4.76
CA PRO A 117 60.92 -2.22 5.67
C PRO A 117 61.33 -0.74 5.69
N ASP A 118 61.30 -0.08 4.52
CA ASP A 118 61.65 1.34 4.34
C ASP A 118 60.41 2.22 4.06
N PHE A 119 59.29 1.98 4.76
CA PHE A 119 58.02 2.67 4.47
C PHE A 119 58.12 4.20 4.50
N SER A 120 58.89 4.77 5.44
CA SER A 120 59.06 6.23 5.59
C SER A 120 59.65 6.91 4.36
N ARG A 121 60.40 6.17 3.53
CA ARG A 121 61.00 6.65 2.27
C ARG A 121 60.24 6.17 1.04
N SER A 122 59.86 4.90 1.00
CA SER A 122 59.27 4.23 -0.17
C SER A 122 57.74 4.35 -0.24
N GLY A 123 57.08 4.41 0.92
CA GLY A 123 55.62 4.31 1.04
C GLY A 123 55.05 2.95 0.63
N GLN A 124 55.88 1.92 0.46
CA GLN A 124 55.48 0.62 -0.11
C GLN A 124 54.87 -0.33 0.91
N TRP A 125 53.97 -1.19 0.44
CA TRP A 125 53.24 -2.17 1.22
C TRP A 125 53.61 -3.59 0.80
N VAL A 126 53.76 -4.47 1.79
CA VAL A 126 53.81 -5.91 1.58
C VAL A 126 52.40 -6.46 1.78
N VAL A 127 51.84 -7.05 0.72
CA VAL A 127 50.51 -7.66 0.69
C VAL A 127 50.67 -9.16 0.59
N GLU A 128 50.28 -9.88 1.63
CA GLU A 128 50.27 -11.33 1.68
C GLU A 128 48.92 -11.86 1.21
N THR A 129 48.95 -12.74 0.22
CA THR A 129 47.78 -13.34 -0.41
C THR A 129 47.81 -14.85 -0.25
N GLU A 130 46.64 -15.45 -0.18
CA GLU A 130 46.44 -16.89 -0.15
C GLU A 130 45.42 -17.24 -1.23
N LYS A 131 45.90 -17.83 -2.31
CA LYS A 131 45.06 -18.29 -3.41
C LYS A 131 44.59 -19.71 -3.14
N LYS A 132 43.31 -19.96 -3.40
CA LYS A 132 42.66 -21.25 -3.09
C LYS A 132 43.37 -22.40 -3.81
N GLY A 133 43.97 -23.32 -3.06
CA GLY A 133 44.69 -24.47 -3.60
C GLY A 133 46.18 -24.22 -3.91
N SER A 134 46.71 -23.03 -3.64
CA SER A 134 48.14 -22.71 -3.71
C SER A 134 48.65 -22.23 -2.36
N GLY A 135 49.97 -22.02 -2.25
CA GLY A 135 50.59 -21.48 -1.04
C GLY A 135 50.32 -19.99 -0.83
N LYS A 136 50.82 -19.46 0.28
CA LYS A 136 50.85 -18.02 0.54
C LYS A 136 51.88 -17.34 -0.35
N GLU A 137 51.50 -16.24 -0.96
CA GLU A 137 52.36 -15.38 -1.77
C GLU A 137 52.50 -14.01 -1.11
N SER A 138 53.63 -13.34 -1.35
CA SER A 138 53.91 -12.01 -0.81
C SER A 138 54.27 -11.08 -1.96
N HIS A 139 53.54 -9.99 -2.07
CA HIS A 139 53.70 -9.02 -3.16
C HIS A 139 54.03 -7.63 -2.59
N ILE A 140 54.85 -6.87 -3.32
CA ILE A 140 55.17 -5.47 -2.98
C ILE A 140 54.36 -4.54 -3.88
N PHE A 141 53.72 -3.54 -3.27
CA PHE A 141 52.91 -2.53 -3.95
C PHE A 141 53.26 -1.12 -3.47
N ASP A 142 53.12 -0.13 -4.34
CA ASP A 142 53.38 1.28 -4.01
C ASP A 142 52.21 1.92 -3.24
N ALA A 143 51.01 1.38 -3.40
CA ALA A 143 49.83 1.79 -2.64
C ALA A 143 48.80 0.67 -2.48
N VAL A 144 47.88 0.82 -1.52
CA VAL A 144 46.81 -0.15 -1.22
C VAL A 144 45.45 0.55 -1.13
N MET A 145 44.44 -0.01 -1.79
CA MET A 145 43.03 0.39 -1.70
C MET A 145 42.23 -0.74 -1.07
N VAL A 146 41.58 -0.47 0.06
CA VAL A 146 40.74 -1.43 0.77
C VAL A 146 39.29 -1.24 0.37
N CYS A 147 38.70 -2.24 -0.29
CA CYS A 147 37.36 -2.19 -0.88
C CYS A 147 36.43 -3.30 -0.37
N THR A 148 36.72 -3.86 0.81
CA THR A 148 36.01 -5.02 1.39
C THR A 148 34.62 -4.69 1.93
N GLY A 149 34.23 -3.42 2.00
CA GLY A 149 32.97 -2.99 2.60
C GLY A 149 32.89 -3.33 4.10
N HIS A 150 31.68 -3.51 4.63
CA HIS A 150 31.48 -3.73 6.06
C HIS A 150 30.27 -4.61 6.45
N TYR A 151 29.52 -5.17 5.49
CA TYR A 151 28.36 -6.04 5.74
C TYR A 151 28.73 -7.52 5.88
N THR A 152 29.84 -7.84 6.53
CA THR A 152 30.41 -9.21 6.57
C THR A 152 30.30 -9.86 7.94
N GLN A 153 30.27 -9.10 9.04
CA GLN A 153 30.20 -9.63 10.40
C GLN A 153 28.83 -9.35 11.04
N PRO A 154 27.92 -10.33 11.10
CA PRO A 154 26.63 -10.21 11.78
C PRO A 154 26.77 -9.68 13.21
N HIS A 155 25.93 -8.72 13.60
CA HIS A 155 25.85 -8.28 15.00
C HIS A 155 24.69 -8.97 15.69
N LEU A 156 24.97 -10.03 16.45
CA LEU A 156 23.97 -10.83 17.16
C LEU A 156 24.14 -10.69 18.70
N PRO A 157 23.54 -9.67 19.34
CA PRO A 157 23.79 -9.38 20.75
C PRO A 157 22.90 -10.23 21.68
N LEU A 158 23.15 -11.54 21.73
CA LEU A 158 22.33 -12.49 22.51
C LEU A 158 22.23 -12.11 24.01
N LYS A 159 23.24 -11.42 24.55
CA LYS A 159 23.25 -10.93 25.93
C LYS A 159 22.18 -9.87 26.22
N ASP A 160 21.73 -9.13 25.19
CA ASP A 160 20.68 -8.11 25.32
C ASP A 160 19.27 -8.75 25.42
N PHE A 161 19.17 -10.08 25.27
CA PHE A 161 17.91 -10.81 25.16
C PHE A 161 17.84 -11.97 26.17
N PRO A 162 17.43 -11.70 27.42
CA PRO A 162 17.29 -12.74 28.44
C PRO A 162 16.41 -13.91 27.96
N GLY A 163 16.84 -15.14 28.26
CA GLY A 163 16.12 -16.37 27.92
C GLY A 163 16.29 -16.85 26.47
N ILE A 164 16.99 -16.13 25.60
CA ILE A 164 17.19 -16.56 24.19
C ILE A 164 17.94 -17.89 24.09
N SER A 165 18.83 -18.21 25.03
CA SER A 165 19.57 -19.48 25.08
C SER A 165 18.67 -20.69 25.35
N THR A 166 17.50 -20.46 25.95
CA THR A 166 16.47 -21.49 26.23
C THR A 166 15.30 -21.41 25.27
N PHE A 167 15.40 -20.59 24.21
CA PHE A 167 14.34 -20.47 23.22
C PHE A 167 14.19 -21.77 22.43
N ALA A 168 12.98 -22.32 22.38
CA ALA A 168 12.74 -23.62 21.76
C ALA A 168 12.73 -23.58 20.22
N GLY A 169 12.48 -22.39 19.62
CA GLY A 169 12.46 -22.20 18.18
C GLY A 169 13.84 -21.90 17.58
N LYS A 170 13.87 -21.68 16.26
CA LYS A 170 15.11 -21.30 15.55
C LYS A 170 15.32 -19.79 15.67
N TYR A 171 16.55 -19.35 15.85
CA TYR A 171 16.90 -17.94 15.65
C TYR A 171 18.13 -17.80 14.78
N PHE A 172 18.20 -16.72 14.01
CA PHE A 172 19.33 -16.42 13.12
C PHE A 172 19.41 -14.93 12.81
N HIS A 173 20.56 -14.47 12.30
CA HIS A 173 20.73 -13.08 11.88
C HIS A 173 20.17 -12.84 10.47
N SER A 174 19.77 -11.62 10.12
CA SER A 174 19.30 -11.26 8.77
C SER A 174 20.29 -11.60 7.64
N TRP A 175 21.57 -11.78 7.97
CA TRP A 175 22.61 -12.23 7.04
C TRP A 175 22.39 -13.67 6.54
N GLU A 176 21.75 -14.51 7.36
CA GLU A 176 21.44 -15.91 7.02
C GLU A 176 20.10 -16.04 6.28
N TYR A 177 19.30 -14.97 6.20
CA TYR A 177 18.01 -15.00 5.52
C TYR A 177 18.22 -15.11 4.00
N GLY A 178 17.74 -16.20 3.41
CA GLY A 178 17.78 -16.43 1.96
C GLY A 178 16.50 -15.99 1.28
N PHE A 179 15.37 -16.60 1.65
CA PHE A 179 14.07 -16.39 1.01
C PHE A 179 12.92 -16.74 1.97
N ALA A 180 11.71 -16.28 1.64
CA ALA A 180 10.57 -16.31 2.56
C ALA A 180 10.04 -17.73 2.81
N GLU A 181 10.11 -18.59 1.81
CA GLU A 181 9.51 -19.93 1.79
C GLU A 181 10.05 -20.85 2.91
N ASP A 182 11.28 -20.63 3.39
CA ASP A 182 11.83 -21.30 4.57
C ASP A 182 11.04 -21.03 5.86
N LEU A 183 10.18 -20.01 5.83
CA LEU A 183 9.37 -19.53 6.94
C LEU A 183 7.87 -19.77 6.72
N GLN A 184 7.50 -20.61 5.73
CA GLN A 184 6.11 -20.98 5.45
C GLN A 184 5.40 -21.52 6.69
N GLY A 185 4.22 -20.97 6.99
CA GLY A 185 3.36 -21.43 8.09
C GLY A 185 3.89 -21.17 9.50
N LYS A 186 5.00 -20.43 9.65
CA LYS A 186 5.63 -20.17 10.96
C LYS A 186 5.16 -18.86 11.59
N ARG A 187 5.20 -18.77 12.93
CA ARG A 187 5.13 -17.50 13.68
C ARG A 187 6.52 -16.93 13.85
N ILE A 188 6.71 -15.70 13.37
CA ILE A 188 8.03 -15.10 13.22
C ILE A 188 8.10 -13.79 14.00
N VAL A 189 9.19 -13.60 14.76
CA VAL A 189 9.54 -12.30 15.33
C VAL A 189 10.78 -11.75 14.62
N VAL A 190 10.61 -10.62 13.92
CA VAL A 190 11.72 -9.88 13.33
C VAL A 190 12.16 -8.78 14.29
N VAL A 191 13.40 -8.84 14.78
CA VAL A 191 13.96 -7.91 15.76
C VAL A 191 14.79 -6.85 15.05
N GLY A 192 14.32 -5.59 15.10
CA GLY A 192 14.97 -4.44 14.49
C GLY A 192 14.32 -4.00 13.17
N ILE A 193 14.13 -2.69 13.03
CA ILE A 193 13.51 -2.05 11.85
C ILE A 193 14.55 -1.26 11.03
N GLY A 194 15.62 -1.93 10.62
CA GLY A 194 16.47 -1.44 9.53
C GLY A 194 15.85 -1.75 8.16
N ASN A 195 16.49 -1.33 7.06
CA ASN A 195 16.03 -1.68 5.70
C ASN A 195 15.80 -3.20 5.54
N SER A 196 16.78 -4.02 5.94
CA SER A 196 16.64 -5.48 5.92
C SER A 196 15.53 -5.99 6.84
N GLY A 197 15.34 -5.39 8.01
CA GLY A 197 14.28 -5.81 8.95
C GLY A 197 12.88 -5.51 8.40
N GLY A 198 12.68 -4.33 7.79
CA GLY A 198 11.43 -3.98 7.11
C GLY A 198 11.15 -4.88 5.91
N ASP A 199 12.17 -5.12 5.08
CA ASP A 199 12.07 -6.01 3.91
C ASP A 199 11.76 -7.44 4.33
N ILE A 200 12.50 -8.02 5.28
CA ILE A 200 12.26 -9.40 5.75
C ILE A 200 10.88 -9.54 6.39
N ALA A 201 10.43 -8.55 7.18
CA ALA A 201 9.10 -8.59 7.76
C ALA A 201 8.00 -8.57 6.68
N ALA A 202 8.11 -7.68 5.69
CA ALA A 202 7.17 -7.64 4.57
C ALA A 202 7.22 -8.92 3.73
N ASP A 203 8.43 -9.41 3.42
CA ASP A 203 8.68 -10.55 2.57
C ASP A 203 8.18 -11.87 3.18
N SER A 204 8.52 -12.12 4.45
CA SER A 204 8.08 -13.31 5.19
C SER A 204 6.58 -13.31 5.48
N SER A 205 5.93 -12.15 5.61
CA SER A 205 4.48 -12.04 5.87
C SER A 205 3.58 -12.58 4.75
N ARG A 206 4.16 -12.96 3.61
CA ARG A 206 3.46 -13.61 2.51
C ARG A 206 3.12 -15.06 2.80
N VAL A 207 4.01 -15.73 3.51
CA VAL A 207 4.06 -17.20 3.65
C VAL A 207 3.97 -17.63 5.12
N ALA A 208 4.41 -16.79 6.04
CA ALA A 208 4.31 -17.00 7.48
C ALA A 208 2.86 -17.13 7.94
N GLU A 209 2.61 -17.83 9.04
CA GLU A 209 1.29 -17.74 9.69
C GLU A 209 1.06 -16.31 10.19
N GLN A 210 2.05 -15.74 10.88
CA GLN A 210 2.00 -14.38 11.44
C GLN A 210 3.42 -13.82 11.62
N VAL A 211 3.60 -12.53 11.32
CA VAL A 211 4.86 -11.81 11.55
C VAL A 211 4.67 -10.71 12.60
N TYR A 212 5.62 -10.64 13.53
CA TYR A 212 5.74 -9.56 14.51
C TYR A 212 7.04 -8.79 14.28
N LEU A 213 6.95 -7.48 14.04
CA LEU A 213 8.10 -6.62 13.82
C LEU A 213 8.41 -5.83 15.10
N SER A 214 9.42 -6.27 15.84
CA SER A 214 9.85 -5.64 17.09
C SER A 214 10.76 -4.45 16.81
N THR A 215 10.38 -3.28 17.32
CA THR A 215 11.19 -2.07 17.24
C THR A 215 11.25 -1.32 18.57
N ARG A 216 12.48 -0.95 18.94
CA ARG A 216 12.76 -0.17 20.16
C ARG A 216 12.39 1.30 20.03
N ARG A 217 12.63 1.91 18.87
CA ARG A 217 12.49 3.36 18.68
C ARG A 217 11.55 3.75 17.54
N GLY A 218 10.98 2.81 16.78
CA GLY A 218 10.33 3.12 15.51
C GLY A 218 11.33 3.54 14.42
N ALA A 219 10.82 3.82 13.22
CA ALA A 219 11.57 4.37 12.10
C ALA A 219 10.64 5.12 11.16
N TRP A 220 11.18 6.14 10.47
CA TRP A 220 10.53 6.71 9.30
C TRP A 220 10.56 5.69 8.18
N VAL A 221 9.40 5.39 7.59
CA VAL A 221 9.20 4.48 6.47
C VAL A 221 8.75 5.31 5.26
N VAL A 222 9.45 5.16 4.15
CA VAL A 222 9.18 5.86 2.89
C VAL A 222 9.08 4.85 1.75
N SER A 223 8.33 5.21 0.71
CA SER A 223 8.21 4.43 -0.52
C SER A 223 9.32 4.79 -1.51
N ARG A 224 9.68 3.84 -2.38
CA ARG A 224 10.46 4.06 -3.61
C ARG A 224 9.68 4.94 -4.59
N ILE A 225 8.35 4.85 -4.57
CA ILE A 225 7.45 5.72 -5.33
C ILE A 225 7.32 7.08 -4.63
N GLY A 226 7.77 8.13 -5.30
CA GLY A 226 7.49 9.53 -4.98
C GLY A 226 6.37 10.11 -5.84
N ASP A 227 6.31 11.44 -5.90
CA ASP A 227 5.29 12.19 -6.64
C ASP A 227 5.20 11.74 -8.11
N ASP A 228 3.98 11.71 -8.64
CA ASP A 228 3.64 11.24 -9.99
C ASP A 228 4.07 9.80 -10.31
N GLY A 229 4.49 9.01 -9.31
CA GLY A 229 4.95 7.64 -9.53
C GLY A 229 6.44 7.55 -9.90
N LEU A 230 7.19 8.65 -9.78
CA LEU A 230 8.61 8.68 -10.13
C LEU A 230 9.47 8.26 -8.93
N PRO A 231 10.74 7.85 -9.14
CA PRO A 231 11.58 7.41 -8.03
C PRO A 231 11.81 8.53 -7.00
N ALA A 232 11.54 8.24 -5.73
CA ALA A 232 11.51 9.25 -4.66
C ALA A 232 12.86 9.94 -4.44
N ASP A 233 13.97 9.22 -4.57
CA ASP A 233 15.33 9.75 -4.43
C ASP A 233 15.72 10.67 -5.59
N PHE A 234 15.26 10.35 -6.80
CA PHE A 234 15.42 11.17 -7.99
C PHE A 234 14.64 12.49 -7.86
N MET A 235 13.45 12.49 -7.26
CA MET A 235 12.66 13.71 -7.07
C MET A 235 13.22 14.63 -5.97
N GLN A 236 13.83 14.08 -4.92
CA GLN A 236 14.27 14.85 -3.74
C GLN A 236 15.71 15.38 -3.85
N GLY A 237 16.51 14.86 -4.79
CA GLY A 237 17.95 15.08 -4.89
C GLY A 237 18.43 16.38 -5.55
N ALA A 238 17.67 17.48 -5.53
CA ALA A 238 18.08 18.73 -6.19
C ALA A 238 19.13 19.52 -5.40
N ARG A 239 20.01 20.26 -6.09
CA ARG A 239 20.99 21.14 -5.43
C ARG A 239 20.34 22.31 -4.69
N LEU A 240 19.22 22.81 -5.21
CA LEU A 240 18.46 23.90 -4.58
C LEU A 240 17.82 23.46 -3.25
N SER A 241 17.26 22.25 -3.17
CA SER A 241 16.64 21.75 -1.93
C SER A 241 17.68 21.63 -0.80
N MET A 242 18.92 21.25 -1.13
CA MET A 242 20.04 21.23 -0.19
C MET A 242 20.37 22.64 0.37
N LEU A 243 20.30 23.71 -0.43
CA LEU A 243 20.52 25.07 0.08
C LEU A 243 19.48 25.42 1.15
N VAL A 244 18.22 25.08 0.92
CA VAL A 244 17.14 25.28 1.88
C VAL A 244 17.40 24.48 3.16
N GLN A 245 17.80 23.21 3.04
CA GLN A 245 18.15 22.37 4.19
C GLN A 245 19.34 22.92 4.97
N ARG A 246 20.34 23.49 4.29
CA ARG A 246 21.53 24.08 4.91
C ARG A 246 21.22 25.35 5.70
N TYR A 247 20.37 26.23 5.17
CA TYR A 247 20.07 27.51 5.81
C TYR A 247 18.87 27.44 6.78
N LEU A 248 17.94 26.49 6.59
CA LEU A 248 16.71 26.34 7.38
C LEU A 248 16.46 24.86 7.79
N PRO A 249 17.42 24.20 8.47
CA PRO A 249 17.38 22.75 8.72
C PRO A 249 16.15 22.31 9.53
N SER A 250 15.82 23.01 10.62
CA SER A 250 14.67 22.65 11.48
C SER A 250 13.33 22.83 10.79
N TRP A 251 13.22 23.79 9.87
CA TRP A 251 12.01 24.01 9.09
C TRP A 251 11.87 22.94 8.01
N ALA A 252 12.95 22.68 7.26
CA ALA A 252 12.99 21.63 6.25
C ALA A 252 12.65 20.25 6.84
N ASP A 253 13.25 19.90 7.98
CA ASP A 253 12.99 18.64 8.68
C ASP A 253 11.52 18.48 9.07
N LYS A 254 10.90 19.55 9.59
CA LYS A 254 9.47 19.55 9.94
C LYS A 254 8.58 19.42 8.71
N CYS A 255 8.89 20.13 7.63
CA CYS A 255 8.13 20.04 6.37
C CYS A 255 8.22 18.64 5.79
N THR A 256 9.41 18.04 5.71
CA THR A 256 9.59 16.66 5.22
C THR A 256 8.84 15.67 6.11
N ALA A 257 8.96 15.78 7.43
CA ALA A 257 8.21 14.92 8.36
C ALA A 257 6.68 15.06 8.21
N GLN A 258 6.17 16.26 7.90
CA GLN A 258 4.75 16.48 7.62
C GLN A 258 4.33 15.83 6.30
N THR A 259 5.06 16.04 5.21
CA THR A 259 4.79 15.43 3.90
C THR A 259 4.81 13.90 3.99
N VAL A 260 5.79 13.33 4.70
CA VAL A 260 5.86 11.88 4.93
C VAL A 260 4.67 11.38 5.75
N ASN A 261 4.24 12.12 6.77
CA ASN A 261 3.07 11.74 7.58
C ASN A 261 1.72 11.88 6.85
N GLN A 262 1.62 12.76 5.85
CA GLN A 262 0.43 12.89 5.01
C GLN A 262 0.20 11.62 4.17
N HIS A 263 1.27 10.98 3.73
CA HIS A 263 1.21 9.69 3.03
C HIS A 263 0.94 8.53 4.00
N LEU A 264 1.67 8.49 5.11
CA LEU A 264 1.56 7.44 6.12
C LEU A 264 1.66 8.05 7.52
N ASN A 265 0.59 8.02 8.30
CA ASN A 265 0.65 8.49 9.67
C ASN A 265 1.47 7.50 10.53
N HIS A 266 2.74 7.81 10.73
CA HIS A 266 3.68 6.91 11.41
C HIS A 266 3.28 6.67 12.87
N ARG A 267 2.57 7.61 13.50
CA ARG A 267 2.05 7.44 14.86
C ARG A 267 0.95 6.39 14.90
N LEU A 268 0.02 6.44 13.95
CA LEU A 268 -1.09 5.50 13.84
C LEU A 268 -0.62 4.06 13.64
N TYR A 269 0.49 3.88 12.92
CA TYR A 269 1.09 2.59 12.59
C TYR A 269 2.11 2.10 13.64
N GLY A 270 2.29 2.83 14.75
CA GLY A 270 3.31 2.49 15.75
C GLY A 270 4.75 2.62 15.22
N LEU A 271 4.99 3.34 14.13
CA LEU A 271 6.31 3.51 13.51
C LEU A 271 7.02 4.80 13.91
N LEU A 272 6.30 5.80 14.42
CA LEU A 272 6.84 7.13 14.70
C LEU A 272 8.06 7.06 15.63
N PRO A 273 9.22 7.57 15.19
CA PRO A 273 10.40 7.57 16.03
C PRO A 273 10.52 8.78 16.95
N SER A 274 11.44 8.70 17.90
CA SER A 274 11.68 9.77 18.89
C SER A 274 12.52 10.94 18.35
N HIS A 275 12.95 10.89 17.09
CA HIS A 275 13.82 11.87 16.45
C HIS A 275 13.17 12.46 15.19
N GLY A 276 13.73 13.59 14.72
CA GLY A 276 13.33 14.21 13.44
C GLY A 276 13.71 13.35 12.22
N PHE A 277 13.18 13.70 11.05
CA PHE A 277 13.32 12.90 9.83
C PHE A 277 14.79 12.75 9.39
N SER A 278 15.54 13.85 9.38
CA SER A 278 16.91 13.93 8.88
C SER A 278 17.94 13.31 9.81
N LYS A 279 17.54 12.93 11.04
CA LYS A 279 18.47 12.38 12.05
C LYS A 279 18.86 10.93 11.78
N GLN A 280 18.11 10.19 10.97
CA GLN A 280 18.43 8.81 10.62
C GLN A 280 17.94 8.50 9.22
N ILE A 281 18.70 7.69 8.49
CA ILE A 281 18.28 7.16 7.19
C ILE A 281 16.93 6.45 7.34
N PRO A 282 15.90 6.84 6.56
CA PRO A 282 14.59 6.20 6.62
C PRO A 282 14.65 4.77 6.06
N VAL A 283 13.72 3.94 6.51
CA VAL A 283 13.47 2.62 5.94
C VAL A 283 12.73 2.80 4.62
N VAL A 284 13.29 2.27 3.53
CA VAL A 284 12.67 2.32 2.21
C VAL A 284 11.93 1.01 1.98
N ASN A 285 10.59 1.03 2.07
CA ASN A 285 9.77 -0.16 1.87
C ASN A 285 8.35 0.22 1.42
N ASP A 286 7.89 -0.42 0.35
CA ASP A 286 6.62 -0.08 -0.31
C ASP A 286 5.44 -0.92 0.20
N ASP A 287 5.72 -2.14 0.68
CA ASP A 287 4.71 -3.14 1.03
C ASP A 287 4.33 -3.08 2.53
N LEU A 288 5.27 -2.66 3.39
CA LEU A 288 5.14 -2.72 4.85
C LEU A 288 3.86 -2.03 5.39
N PRO A 289 3.46 -0.82 4.94
CA PRO A 289 2.21 -0.21 5.39
C PRO A 289 0.98 -1.07 5.05
N GLY A 290 0.94 -1.64 3.83
CA GLY A 290 -0.10 -2.56 3.40
C GLY A 290 -0.16 -3.83 4.25
N ARG A 291 1.01 -4.35 4.64
CA ARG A 291 1.12 -5.53 5.53
C ARG A 291 0.70 -5.23 6.98
N ILE A 292 0.89 -4.00 7.46
CA ILE A 292 0.43 -3.59 8.79
C ILE A 292 -1.09 -3.40 8.83
N ILE A 293 -1.67 -2.67 7.87
CA ILE A 293 -3.14 -2.42 7.87
C ILE A 293 -3.97 -3.69 7.66
N SER A 294 -3.38 -4.70 7.00
CA SER A 294 -3.96 -6.04 6.82
C SER A 294 -3.65 -7.02 7.95
N GLY A 295 -2.88 -6.61 8.95
CA GLY A 295 -2.51 -7.43 10.12
C GLY A 295 -1.48 -8.53 9.84
N ARG A 296 -1.00 -8.68 8.60
CA ARG A 296 0.03 -9.66 8.24
C ARG A 296 1.37 -9.39 8.92
N VAL A 297 1.66 -8.12 9.23
CA VAL A 297 2.75 -7.67 10.10
C VAL A 297 2.19 -6.88 11.27
N VAL A 298 2.50 -7.30 12.49
CA VAL A 298 2.10 -6.59 13.72
C VAL A 298 3.34 -5.93 14.33
N VAL A 299 3.33 -4.60 14.43
CA VAL A 299 4.46 -3.87 15.05
C VAL A 299 4.42 -4.08 16.56
N LYS A 300 5.55 -4.43 17.17
CA LYS A 300 5.69 -4.64 18.61
C LYS A 300 6.76 -3.71 19.19
N PRO A 301 6.69 -3.37 20.49
CA PRO A 301 7.81 -2.75 21.16
C PRO A 301 9.02 -3.71 21.20
N ASN A 302 10.09 -3.28 21.86
CA ASN A 302 11.28 -4.10 21.98
C ASN A 302 10.99 -5.40 22.76
N VAL A 303 11.75 -6.45 22.46
CA VAL A 303 11.67 -7.72 23.20
C VAL A 303 12.24 -7.50 24.60
N LYS A 304 11.50 -7.93 25.62
CA LYS A 304 11.92 -7.93 27.02
C LYS A 304 12.67 -9.20 27.39
N GLU A 305 12.11 -10.36 27.06
CA GLU A 305 12.71 -11.67 27.31
C GLU A 305 12.04 -12.77 26.48
N PHE A 306 12.72 -13.92 26.39
CA PHE A 306 12.22 -15.16 25.79
C PHE A 306 11.90 -16.18 26.88
N ARG A 307 10.77 -16.89 26.75
CA ARG A 307 10.30 -17.89 27.73
C ARG A 307 9.85 -19.16 26.99
N GLY A 308 10.72 -20.16 26.89
CA GLY A 308 10.44 -21.38 26.13
C GLY A 308 10.19 -21.07 24.65
N SER A 309 8.97 -21.27 24.16
CA SER A 309 8.55 -20.87 22.80
C SER A 309 7.88 -19.48 22.73
N SER A 310 7.83 -18.74 23.82
CA SER A 310 7.10 -17.47 23.91
C SER A 310 8.04 -16.27 23.96
N VAL A 311 7.58 -15.14 23.43
CA VAL A 311 8.32 -13.87 23.43
C VAL A 311 7.52 -12.83 24.20
N VAL A 312 8.14 -12.24 25.22
CA VAL A 312 7.56 -11.18 26.04
C VAL A 312 8.11 -9.84 25.59
N PHE A 313 7.23 -8.87 25.34
CA PHE A 313 7.60 -7.51 24.92
C PHE A 313 7.58 -6.51 26.08
N GLU A 314 8.20 -5.35 25.89
CA GLU A 314 8.30 -4.30 26.94
C GLU A 314 6.95 -3.74 27.38
N ASP A 315 5.91 -3.82 26.55
CA ASP A 315 4.53 -3.42 26.92
C ASP A 315 3.78 -4.49 27.72
N GLY A 316 4.42 -5.60 28.06
CA GLY A 316 3.82 -6.73 28.77
C GLY A 316 3.04 -7.68 27.88
N THR A 317 2.90 -7.39 26.57
CA THR A 317 2.26 -8.35 25.66
C THR A 317 3.15 -9.57 25.46
N VAL A 318 2.51 -10.74 25.33
CA VAL A 318 3.18 -12.03 25.12
C VAL A 318 2.69 -12.61 23.81
N VAL A 319 3.62 -13.16 23.02
CA VAL A 319 3.30 -13.97 21.84
C VAL A 319 3.81 -15.37 22.11
N ASP A 320 2.89 -16.33 22.16
CA ASP A 320 3.19 -17.74 22.36
C ASP A 320 3.47 -18.45 21.04
N LYS A 321 4.13 -19.60 21.12
CA LYS A 321 4.42 -20.51 19.99
C LYS A 321 5.15 -19.80 18.84
N VAL A 322 6.17 -19.01 19.16
CA VAL A 322 7.06 -18.42 18.17
C VAL A 322 8.03 -19.50 17.69
N ASP A 323 8.04 -19.73 16.38
CA ASP A 323 8.89 -20.75 15.75
C ASP A 323 10.25 -20.18 15.36
N VAL A 324 10.28 -18.90 14.93
CA VAL A 324 11.48 -18.27 14.37
C VAL A 324 11.69 -16.85 14.88
N VAL A 325 12.93 -16.52 15.23
CA VAL A 325 13.37 -15.15 15.52
C VAL A 325 14.45 -14.72 14.52
N VAL A 326 14.19 -13.64 13.78
CA VAL A 326 15.16 -13.07 12.83
C VAL A 326 15.74 -11.78 13.41
N PHE A 327 17.03 -11.78 13.70
CA PHE A 327 17.73 -10.60 14.21
C PHE A 327 18.23 -9.74 13.04
N ALA A 328 17.51 -8.65 12.76
CA ALA A 328 17.93 -7.60 11.81
C ALA A 328 18.66 -6.47 12.56
N THR A 329 19.68 -6.85 13.34
CA THR A 329 20.34 -6.01 14.35
C THR A 329 21.60 -5.30 13.86
N GLY A 330 21.89 -5.41 12.56
CA GLY A 330 22.98 -4.72 11.87
C GLY A 330 24.28 -5.52 11.83
N TYR A 331 25.38 -4.87 11.46
CA TYR A 331 26.67 -5.52 11.25
C TYR A 331 27.75 -4.84 12.08
N ASN A 332 28.71 -5.65 12.55
CA ASN A 332 30.01 -5.16 13.00
C ASN A 332 30.92 -5.01 11.78
N TYR A 333 32.01 -4.27 11.94
CA TYR A 333 33.02 -4.11 10.90
C TYR A 333 34.41 -4.30 11.51
N ASP A 334 35.30 -4.92 10.73
CA ASP A 334 36.72 -5.08 11.05
C ASP A 334 37.52 -5.24 9.75
N PHE A 335 38.81 -4.92 9.82
CA PHE A 335 39.79 -5.09 8.75
C PHE A 335 40.94 -5.95 9.27
N PRO A 336 40.76 -7.28 9.38
CA PRO A 336 41.69 -8.14 10.11
C PRO A 336 43.10 -8.16 9.50
N PHE A 337 43.20 -7.97 8.18
CA PHE A 337 44.46 -7.89 7.44
C PHE A 337 45.22 -6.56 7.64
N LEU A 338 44.60 -5.53 8.24
CA LEU A 338 45.28 -4.26 8.55
C LEU A 338 45.89 -4.27 9.97
N PRO A 339 47.06 -3.63 10.15
CA PRO A 339 47.70 -3.52 11.46
C PRO A 339 46.88 -2.67 12.43
N SER A 340 46.93 -3.02 13.72
CA SER A 340 46.14 -2.35 14.77
C SER A 340 46.36 -0.84 14.85
N SER A 341 47.55 -0.34 14.50
CA SER A 341 47.89 1.09 14.45
C SER A 341 47.04 1.87 13.45
N LEU A 342 46.56 1.23 12.38
CA LEU A 342 45.72 1.85 11.34
C LEU A 342 44.22 1.67 11.59
N LYS A 343 43.86 0.88 12.62
CA LYS A 343 42.47 0.61 13.04
C LYS A 343 42.00 1.50 14.19
N ALA A 344 42.76 2.56 14.51
CA ALA A 344 42.41 3.53 15.54
C ALA A 344 41.00 4.10 15.31
N LYS A 345 40.21 4.22 16.38
CA LYS A 345 38.81 4.69 16.32
C LYS A 345 38.70 6.15 16.78
N ALA A 346 37.84 6.91 16.11
CA ALA A 346 37.40 8.24 16.52
C ALA A 346 35.89 8.16 16.84
N GLY A 347 35.55 8.12 18.13
CA GLY A 347 34.19 7.79 18.57
C GLY A 347 33.80 6.36 18.18
N TYR A 348 32.73 6.23 17.39
CA TYR A 348 32.26 4.92 16.91
C TYR A 348 32.81 4.50 15.56
N ARG A 349 33.53 5.37 14.84
CA ARG A 349 34.05 5.11 13.49
C ARG A 349 35.56 4.90 13.48
N MET A 350 36.08 4.32 12.39
CA MET A 350 37.52 4.33 12.14
C MET A 350 38.01 5.76 11.89
N SER A 351 39.17 6.11 12.45
CA SER A 351 39.76 7.45 12.37
C SER A 351 40.37 7.69 11.00
N LEU A 352 39.51 7.96 10.01
CA LEU A 352 39.89 8.25 8.62
C LEU A 352 39.56 9.70 8.27
N TYR A 353 40.53 10.40 7.67
CA TYR A 353 40.34 11.72 7.08
C TYR A 353 39.42 11.60 5.87
N LYS A 354 38.31 12.35 5.90
CA LYS A 354 37.21 12.28 4.92
C LYS A 354 36.69 10.85 4.66
N HIS A 355 36.81 9.96 5.63
CA HIS A 355 36.44 8.54 5.52
C HIS A 355 37.29 7.71 4.54
N VAL A 356 38.45 8.22 4.10
CA VAL A 356 39.32 7.55 3.11
C VAL A 356 40.71 7.25 3.66
N PHE A 357 41.42 8.25 4.18
CA PHE A 357 42.85 8.13 4.50
C PHE A 357 43.12 8.01 5.99
N PRO A 358 43.95 7.07 6.47
CA PRO A 358 44.45 7.08 7.84
C PRO A 358 45.37 8.28 8.07
N PRO A 359 45.12 9.14 9.07
CA PRO A 359 45.88 10.37 9.28
C PRO A 359 47.29 10.11 9.85
N SER A 360 47.54 8.93 10.40
CA SER A 360 48.81 8.56 11.04
C SER A 360 49.88 8.05 10.08
N LEU A 361 49.58 7.93 8.78
CA LEU A 361 50.54 7.46 7.80
C LEU A 361 51.47 8.59 7.34
N GLU A 362 52.79 8.35 7.40
CA GLU A 362 53.82 9.26 6.89
C GLU A 362 53.72 9.43 5.37
N CYS A 363 53.51 8.32 4.65
CA CYS A 363 53.23 8.30 3.22
C CYS A 363 51.74 7.97 2.99
N PRO A 364 50.96 8.84 2.30
CA PRO A 364 49.53 8.64 2.11
C PRO A 364 49.23 7.63 0.98
N THR A 365 49.73 6.41 1.12
CA THR A 365 49.65 5.33 0.12
C THR A 365 48.67 4.21 0.50
N LEU A 366 47.77 4.46 1.47
CA LEU A 366 46.66 3.55 1.79
C LEU A 366 45.35 4.32 1.87
N ALA A 367 44.33 3.81 1.18
CA ALA A 367 42.98 4.38 1.14
C ALA A 367 41.93 3.31 1.43
N VAL A 368 40.90 3.65 2.21
CA VAL A 368 39.73 2.81 2.46
C VAL A 368 38.55 3.38 1.67
N ILE A 369 37.97 2.59 0.79
CA ILE A 369 36.96 3.05 -0.17
C ILE A 369 35.64 2.33 0.07
N GLY A 370 34.53 3.07 0.02
CA GLY A 370 33.19 2.53 0.24
C GLY A 370 32.84 2.26 1.70
N PHE A 371 33.69 2.65 2.66
CA PHE A 371 33.39 2.57 4.09
C PHE A 371 32.67 3.84 4.57
N ILE A 372 31.43 4.02 4.11
CA ILE A 372 30.61 5.20 4.38
C ILE A 372 29.11 4.87 4.25
N HIS A 373 28.26 5.55 5.02
CA HIS A 373 26.82 5.59 4.75
C HIS A 373 26.40 7.02 4.44
N GLY A 374 25.65 7.20 3.36
CA GLY A 374 25.05 8.48 3.02
C GLY A 374 23.55 8.36 2.80
N LEU A 375 22.86 9.49 2.87
CA LEU A 375 21.51 9.67 2.31
C LEU A 375 21.60 9.71 0.77
N GLY A 376 22.05 8.61 0.16
CA GLY A 376 22.31 8.47 -1.27
C GLY A 376 23.00 7.15 -1.61
N ALA A 377 23.28 6.93 -2.90
CA ALA A 377 23.81 5.65 -3.39
C ALA A 377 25.31 5.49 -3.13
N ILE A 378 25.73 4.26 -2.79
CA ILE A 378 27.14 3.94 -2.46
C ILE A 378 28.08 3.96 -3.66
N ILE A 379 27.60 3.63 -4.86
CA ILE A 379 28.42 3.50 -6.06
C ILE A 379 29.08 4.84 -6.42
N PRO A 380 28.34 5.96 -6.60
CA PRO A 380 28.93 7.28 -6.80
C PRO A 380 29.86 7.73 -5.66
N LEU A 381 29.49 7.44 -4.41
CA LEU A 381 30.29 7.82 -3.24
C LEU A 381 31.67 7.14 -3.28
N ALA A 382 31.67 5.82 -3.52
CA ALA A 382 32.89 5.03 -3.61
C ALA A 382 33.74 5.43 -4.83
N GLU A 383 33.11 5.71 -5.98
CA GLU A 383 33.81 6.19 -7.17
C GLU A 383 34.48 7.55 -6.91
N MET A 384 33.78 8.51 -6.30
CA MET A 384 34.35 9.82 -5.99
C MET A 384 35.51 9.72 -4.97
N GLN A 385 35.38 8.85 -3.97
CA GLN A 385 36.48 8.52 -3.06
C GLN A 385 37.68 7.94 -3.82
N ALA A 386 37.45 7.00 -4.75
CA ALA A 386 38.51 6.39 -5.55
C ALA A 386 39.23 7.41 -6.45
N ARG A 387 38.46 8.28 -7.14
CA ARG A 387 39.02 9.37 -7.98
C ARG A 387 39.91 10.32 -7.19
N TRP A 388 39.54 10.64 -5.96
CA TRP A 388 40.40 11.44 -5.09
C TRP A 388 41.63 10.67 -4.64
N ALA A 389 41.45 9.40 -4.25
CA ALA A 389 42.51 8.57 -3.71
C ALA A 389 43.64 8.31 -4.72
N THR A 390 43.31 7.99 -5.97
CA THR A 390 44.30 7.71 -7.01
C THR A 390 45.12 8.94 -7.36
N ARG A 391 44.53 10.14 -7.32
CA ARG A 391 45.26 11.40 -7.53
C ARG A 391 46.22 11.74 -6.40
N VAL A 392 45.88 11.39 -5.15
CA VAL A 392 46.82 11.48 -4.02
C VAL A 392 47.96 10.47 -4.20
N PHE A 393 47.65 9.23 -4.58
CA PHE A 393 48.66 8.20 -4.86
C PHE A 393 49.58 8.57 -6.01
N GLN A 394 49.12 9.32 -7.00
CA GLN A 394 49.96 9.81 -8.09
C GLN A 394 50.75 11.08 -7.72
N GLY A 395 50.48 11.68 -6.55
CA GLY A 395 51.11 12.92 -6.10
C GLY A 395 50.55 14.19 -6.75
N LEU A 396 49.45 14.08 -7.52
CA LEU A 396 48.74 15.21 -8.11
C LEU A 396 47.95 16.03 -7.08
N GLN A 397 47.71 15.44 -5.90
CA GLN A 397 47.02 16.02 -4.76
C GLN A 397 47.84 15.76 -3.50
N LYS A 398 47.93 16.76 -2.61
CA LYS A 398 48.58 16.59 -1.30
C LYS A 398 47.54 16.61 -0.19
N LEU A 399 47.67 15.68 0.75
CA LEU A 399 46.90 15.72 1.99
C LEU A 399 47.42 16.83 2.91
N PRO A 400 46.56 17.44 3.74
CA PRO A 400 47.00 18.40 4.73
C PRO A 400 47.84 17.71 5.83
N PRO A 401 48.62 18.47 6.63
CA PRO A 401 49.42 17.90 7.72
C PRO A 401 48.56 17.08 8.71
N GLN A 402 49.14 16.04 9.31
CA GLN A 402 48.46 15.13 10.25
C GLN A 402 47.65 15.87 11.32
N LYS A 403 48.24 16.88 11.96
CA LYS A 403 47.56 17.69 12.98
C LYS A 403 46.26 18.31 12.45
N ARG A 404 46.26 18.78 11.21
CA ARG A 404 45.05 19.35 10.58
C ARG A 404 44.03 18.27 10.25
N MET A 405 44.47 17.12 9.73
CA MET A 405 43.57 15.98 9.46
C MET A 405 42.85 15.52 10.74
N LEU A 406 43.58 15.39 11.85
CA LEU A 406 43.00 14.98 13.15
C LEU A 406 41.97 16.00 13.67
N LEU A 407 42.26 17.31 13.56
CA LEU A 407 41.31 18.36 13.93
C LEU A 407 40.04 18.33 13.06
N ASP A 408 40.19 18.14 11.75
CA ASP A 408 39.05 18.03 10.84
C ASP A 408 38.22 16.76 11.14
N ILE A 409 38.86 15.62 11.43
CA ILE A 409 38.18 14.38 11.85
C ILE A 409 37.37 14.60 13.12
N GLU A 410 37.94 15.28 14.12
CA GLU A 410 37.24 15.54 15.38
C GLU A 410 36.04 16.46 15.16
N LYS A 411 36.22 17.53 14.37
CA LYS A 411 35.15 18.45 13.97
C LYS A 411 34.03 17.74 13.22
N GLU A 412 34.35 16.99 12.17
CA GLU A 412 33.39 16.22 11.37
C GLU A 412 32.64 15.20 12.24
N THR A 413 33.33 14.52 13.17
CA THR A 413 32.70 13.56 14.08
C THR A 413 31.71 14.24 15.03
N ARG A 414 32.07 15.43 15.53
CA ARG A 414 31.20 16.24 16.39
C ARG A 414 29.96 16.73 15.64
N GLU A 415 30.14 17.27 14.43
CA GLU A 415 29.04 17.74 13.58
C GLU A 415 28.11 16.59 13.18
N MET A 416 28.66 15.42 12.84
CA MET A 416 27.90 14.22 12.54
C MET A 416 27.05 13.76 13.73
N HIS A 417 27.61 13.70 14.94
CA HIS A 417 26.88 13.34 16.16
C HIS A 417 25.79 14.36 16.55
N GLN A 418 25.93 15.62 16.12
CA GLN A 418 24.89 16.63 16.31
C GLN A 418 23.73 16.47 15.31
N ARG A 419 24.05 16.14 14.05
CA ARG A 419 23.06 16.03 12.97
C ARG A 419 22.35 14.68 12.94
N PHE A 420 23.07 13.60 13.21
CA PHE A 420 22.60 12.23 13.05
C PHE A 420 22.55 11.47 14.37
N ALA A 421 21.59 10.56 14.48
CA ALA A 421 21.50 9.57 15.53
C ALA A 421 22.51 8.44 15.26
N CYS A 422 23.80 8.71 15.53
CA CYS A 422 24.86 7.74 15.39
C CYS A 422 24.90 6.75 16.55
N SER A 423 25.44 5.56 16.28
CA SER A 423 25.69 4.54 17.30
C SER A 423 26.92 3.71 16.93
N LYS A 424 27.40 2.85 17.84
CA LYS A 424 28.43 1.84 17.52
C LYS A 424 28.13 1.04 16.25
N ARG A 425 26.86 0.83 15.94
CA ARG A 425 26.35 -0.03 14.84
C ARG A 425 26.05 0.75 13.56
N ASN A 426 25.85 2.07 13.67
CA ASN A 426 25.74 2.97 12.53
C ASN A 426 26.64 4.19 12.78
N PRO A 427 27.97 3.98 12.69
CA PRO A 427 28.96 4.96 13.16
C PRO A 427 29.27 6.05 12.13
N LEU A 428 28.80 5.89 10.90
CA LEU A 428 29.15 6.71 9.75
C LEU A 428 27.88 7.22 9.11
N GLN A 429 27.71 8.53 9.01
CA GLN A 429 26.63 9.15 8.25
C GLN A 429 27.14 10.43 7.59
N VAL A 430 26.87 10.58 6.29
CA VAL A 430 27.13 11.81 5.55
C VAL A 430 25.92 12.27 4.76
N GLU A 431 25.83 13.57 4.55
CA GLU A 431 24.91 14.13 3.55
C GLU A 431 25.54 13.92 2.16
N TYR A 432 24.77 13.35 1.24
CA TYR A 432 25.28 12.90 -0.07
C TYR A 432 25.91 14.04 -0.89
N ILE A 433 25.15 15.10 -1.20
CA ILE A 433 25.63 16.20 -2.05
C ILE A 433 26.78 16.98 -1.39
N PRO A 434 26.72 17.39 -0.10
CA PRO A 434 27.83 18.09 0.54
C PRO A 434 29.13 17.31 0.54
N TYR A 435 29.08 15.99 0.78
CA TYR A 435 30.25 15.13 0.77
C TYR A 435 30.81 14.96 -0.65
N MET A 436 29.95 14.67 -1.62
CA MET A 436 30.33 14.55 -3.04
C MET A 436 30.95 15.85 -3.57
N ASP A 437 30.37 17.00 -3.26
CA ASP A 437 30.89 18.31 -3.67
C ASP A 437 32.23 18.65 -3.00
N ASP A 438 32.42 18.20 -1.77
CA ASP A 438 33.67 18.41 -1.04
C ASP A 438 34.83 17.60 -1.64
N LEU A 439 34.61 16.32 -1.93
CA LEU A 439 35.58 15.52 -2.66
C LEU A 439 35.76 16.01 -4.10
N ALA A 440 34.69 16.41 -4.78
CA ALA A 440 34.78 16.95 -6.13
C ALA A 440 35.61 18.25 -6.19
N ARG A 441 35.62 19.06 -5.11
CA ARG A 441 36.52 20.20 -4.98
C ARG A 441 37.98 19.79 -4.88
N GLN A 442 38.27 18.74 -4.11
CA GLN A 442 39.61 18.18 -4.03
C GLN A 442 40.04 17.70 -5.42
N VAL A 443 39.27 16.83 -6.07
CA VAL A 443 39.56 16.29 -7.41
C VAL A 443 39.64 17.38 -8.51
N GLY A 444 38.95 18.51 -8.34
CA GLY A 444 38.90 19.61 -9.31
C GLY A 444 37.76 19.50 -10.33
N VAL A 445 36.73 18.72 -10.00
CA VAL A 445 35.61 18.33 -10.89
C VAL A 445 34.26 18.92 -10.46
N LEU A 446 34.23 19.71 -9.38
CA LEU A 446 33.02 20.41 -8.96
C LEU A 446 32.49 21.29 -10.11
N PRO A 447 31.21 21.15 -10.51
CA PRO A 447 30.61 21.97 -11.56
C PRO A 447 30.72 23.47 -11.25
N ASN A 448 31.08 24.28 -12.25
CA ASN A 448 31.00 25.74 -12.12
C ASN A 448 29.58 26.20 -12.47
N PHE A 449 28.71 26.33 -11.47
CA PHE A 449 27.29 26.64 -11.69
C PHE A 449 27.07 27.96 -12.42
N LEU A 450 27.75 29.04 -12.00
CA LEU A 450 27.60 30.35 -12.63
C LEU A 450 28.10 30.31 -14.08
N GLY A 451 29.24 29.67 -14.31
CA GLY A 451 29.77 29.47 -15.66
C GLY A 451 28.87 28.62 -16.55
N LEU A 452 28.24 27.57 -16.00
CA LEU A 452 27.28 26.73 -16.71
C LEU A 452 26.01 27.50 -17.07
N LEU A 453 25.42 28.25 -16.13
CA LEU A 453 24.23 29.05 -16.38
C LEU A 453 24.45 30.12 -17.46
N LEU A 454 25.66 30.68 -17.56
CA LEU A 454 25.99 31.67 -18.58
C LEU A 454 26.30 31.05 -19.95
N ARG A 455 26.92 29.86 -20.01
CA ARG A 455 27.38 29.23 -21.27
C ARG A 455 26.39 28.24 -21.86
N ASP A 456 25.72 27.46 -21.01
CA ASP A 456 24.69 26.48 -21.39
C ASP A 456 23.55 26.54 -20.35
N PRO A 457 22.64 27.53 -20.47
CA PRO A 457 21.58 27.75 -19.50
C PRO A 457 20.70 26.52 -19.27
N ARG A 458 20.46 25.72 -20.32
CA ARG A 458 19.65 24.49 -20.24
C ARG A 458 20.33 23.46 -19.34
N LEU A 459 21.62 23.22 -19.52
CA LEU A 459 22.39 22.32 -18.66
C LEU A 459 22.52 22.90 -17.25
N GLY A 460 22.81 24.21 -17.12
CA GLY A 460 22.94 24.90 -15.83
C GLY A 460 21.69 24.80 -14.97
N LEU A 461 20.51 25.02 -15.55
CA LEU A 461 19.22 24.84 -14.87
C LEU A 461 18.96 23.38 -14.51
N SER A 462 19.28 22.43 -15.41
CA SER A 462 19.12 21.00 -15.14
C SER A 462 19.99 20.52 -13.98
N VAL A 463 21.20 21.06 -13.84
CA VAL A 463 22.12 20.77 -12.74
C VAL A 463 21.64 21.39 -11.42
N LEU A 464 21.07 22.60 -11.46
CA LEU A 464 20.65 23.35 -10.27
C LEU A 464 19.30 22.87 -9.70
N LEU A 465 18.31 22.74 -10.58
CA LEU A 465 16.92 22.45 -10.22
C LEU A 465 16.56 20.96 -10.38
N GLY A 466 17.28 20.25 -11.24
CA GLY A 466 17.08 18.81 -11.44
C GLY A 466 17.83 17.95 -10.42
N PRO A 467 17.69 16.62 -10.53
CA PRO A 467 18.37 15.67 -9.65
C PRO A 467 19.88 15.78 -9.76
N CYS A 468 20.57 15.69 -8.62
CA CYS A 468 22.02 15.64 -8.52
C CYS A 468 22.55 14.24 -8.87
N THR A 469 22.40 13.89 -10.16
CA THR A 469 22.93 12.64 -10.73
C THR A 469 24.46 12.66 -10.77
N PRO A 470 25.11 11.48 -10.66
CA PRO A 470 26.58 11.38 -10.60
C PRO A 470 27.27 11.92 -11.86
N TYR A 471 26.59 11.91 -13.00
CA TYR A 471 27.07 12.45 -14.29
C TYR A 471 27.57 13.90 -14.20
N GLN A 472 26.99 14.71 -13.29
CA GLN A 472 27.38 16.10 -13.09
C GLN A 472 28.86 16.25 -12.71
N TYR A 473 29.43 15.26 -12.03
CA TYR A 473 30.83 15.25 -11.59
C TYR A 473 31.82 14.83 -12.69
N ARG A 474 31.35 14.61 -13.92
CA ARG A 474 32.15 14.33 -15.12
C ARG A 474 32.02 15.43 -16.19
N LEU A 475 31.37 16.56 -15.88
CA LEU A 475 31.22 17.70 -16.80
C LEU A 475 32.53 18.45 -17.09
N ARG A 476 33.47 18.43 -16.15
CA ARG A 476 34.75 19.15 -16.22
C ARG A 476 35.83 18.46 -15.40
N GLY A 477 37.06 18.93 -15.57
CA GLY A 477 38.21 18.48 -14.78
C GLY A 477 38.76 17.12 -15.25
N PRO A 478 39.65 16.50 -14.47
CA PRO A 478 40.24 15.21 -14.79
C PRO A 478 39.19 14.11 -14.89
N GLY A 479 39.30 13.25 -15.90
CA GLY A 479 38.31 12.20 -16.18
C GLY A 479 36.97 12.73 -16.71
N ARG A 480 36.94 13.93 -17.32
CA ARG A 480 35.76 14.46 -18.01
C ARG A 480 35.21 13.44 -19.02
N TRP A 481 33.90 13.27 -19.04
CA TRP A 481 33.21 12.37 -19.97
C TRP A 481 32.37 13.19 -20.96
N GLU A 482 32.57 12.97 -22.26
CA GLU A 482 31.86 13.71 -23.31
C GLU A 482 30.34 13.47 -23.26
N GLY A 483 29.92 12.26 -22.92
CA GLY A 483 28.51 11.89 -22.77
C GLY A 483 27.81 12.49 -21.54
N ALA A 484 28.54 13.11 -20.60
CA ALA A 484 27.97 13.60 -19.34
C ALA A 484 26.85 14.62 -19.55
N ARG A 485 27.04 15.55 -20.50
CA ARG A 485 26.03 16.54 -20.86
C ARG A 485 24.75 15.86 -21.34
N GLN A 486 24.88 14.94 -22.30
CA GLN A 486 23.73 14.25 -22.88
C GLN A 486 23.03 13.38 -21.84
N ALA A 487 23.80 12.71 -20.96
CA ALA A 487 23.24 11.91 -19.88
C ALA A 487 22.40 12.74 -18.89
N ILE A 488 22.84 13.94 -18.53
CA ILE A 488 22.07 14.84 -17.65
C ILE A 488 20.81 15.35 -18.34
N LEU A 489 20.88 15.67 -19.63
CA LEU A 489 19.73 16.20 -20.37
C LEU A 489 18.68 15.13 -20.71
N THR A 490 19.08 13.85 -20.82
CA THR A 490 18.20 12.71 -21.15
C THR A 490 17.77 11.89 -19.94
N GLN A 491 18.22 12.21 -18.73
CA GLN A 491 17.92 11.43 -17.52
C GLN A 491 16.42 11.19 -17.30
N TRP A 492 15.56 12.18 -17.58
CA TRP A 492 14.10 12.04 -17.47
C TRP A 492 13.52 11.09 -18.53
N GLU A 493 14.07 11.09 -19.74
CA GLU A 493 13.65 10.16 -20.80
C GLU A 493 14.02 8.71 -20.42
N ARG A 494 15.22 8.50 -19.86
CA ARG A 494 15.67 7.18 -19.40
C ARG A 494 14.92 6.67 -18.17
N VAL A 495 14.49 7.56 -17.27
CA VAL A 495 13.62 7.21 -16.13
C VAL A 495 12.21 6.84 -16.58
N THR A 496 11.71 7.49 -17.64
CA THR A 496 10.35 7.21 -18.14
C THR A 496 10.28 6.03 -19.11
N ARG A 497 11.40 5.68 -19.76
CA ARG A 497 11.51 4.60 -20.76
C ARG A 497 10.97 3.24 -20.28
N PRO A 498 11.30 2.75 -19.06
CA PRO A 498 10.83 1.44 -18.59
C PRO A 498 9.31 1.33 -18.44
N PHE A 499 8.61 2.46 -18.30
CA PHE A 499 7.15 2.45 -18.19
C PHE A 499 6.43 2.42 -19.55
N LYS A 500 7.13 2.69 -20.66
CA LYS A 500 6.55 2.76 -22.02
C LYS A 500 6.38 1.35 -22.62
N THR A 501 5.73 0.44 -21.88
CA THR A 501 5.53 -0.96 -22.27
C THR A 501 4.25 -1.21 -23.07
N ARG A 502 3.35 -0.23 -23.14
CA ARG A 502 2.13 -0.24 -23.94
C ARG A 502 1.84 1.17 -24.47
N PRO A 503 1.41 1.34 -25.74
CA PRO A 503 0.99 2.65 -26.25
C PRO A 503 -0.25 3.17 -25.52
N VAL A 504 -0.19 4.40 -25.02
CA VAL A 504 -1.32 5.12 -24.44
C VAL A 504 -1.57 6.39 -25.27
N PRO A 505 -2.80 6.67 -25.73
CA PRO A 505 -3.08 7.86 -26.54
C PRO A 505 -2.58 9.14 -25.87
N GLU A 506 -1.87 9.97 -26.62
CA GLU A 506 -1.53 11.31 -26.15
C GLU A 506 -2.80 12.15 -26.10
N ALA A 507 -3.18 12.62 -24.90
CA ALA A 507 -4.19 13.66 -24.80
C ALA A 507 -3.66 14.91 -25.51
N GLN A 508 -4.50 15.55 -26.34
CA GLN A 508 -4.24 16.91 -26.81
C GLN A 508 -3.93 17.77 -25.59
N ALA A 509 -2.71 18.31 -25.53
CA ALA A 509 -2.34 19.26 -24.50
C ALA A 509 -3.30 20.44 -24.61
N SER A 510 -4.22 20.59 -23.65
CA SER A 510 -4.96 21.84 -23.54
C SER A 510 -3.95 22.89 -23.09
N ALA A 511 -3.48 23.69 -24.03
CA ALA A 511 -2.74 24.91 -23.72
C ALA A 511 -3.70 25.86 -22.96
N ALA A 512 -3.63 25.85 -21.64
CA ALA A 512 -4.18 26.88 -20.78
C ALA A 512 -3.26 27.05 -19.55
N PRO A 513 -3.03 28.29 -19.10
CA PRO A 513 -1.70 28.87 -19.22
C PRO A 513 -0.91 28.84 -17.92
N LEU A 514 0.41 28.74 -18.08
CA LEU A 514 1.49 28.96 -17.11
C LEU A 514 1.36 30.28 -16.30
N LEU A 515 0.45 31.17 -16.69
CA LEU A 515 0.17 32.46 -16.04
C LEU A 515 -0.60 32.33 -14.71
N LEU A 516 -1.52 31.36 -14.54
CA LEU A 516 -2.30 31.27 -13.29
C LEU A 516 -1.47 30.79 -12.10
N THR A 517 -0.47 29.94 -12.34
CA THR A 517 0.47 29.43 -11.34
C THR A 517 1.45 30.51 -10.85
N VAL A 518 1.85 31.43 -11.73
CA VAL A 518 2.73 32.55 -11.37
C VAL A 518 1.96 33.63 -10.59
N SER A 519 0.70 33.90 -10.93
CA SER A 519 -0.15 34.84 -10.19
C SER A 519 -0.51 34.34 -8.78
N CYS A 520 -0.76 33.04 -8.61
CA CYS A 520 -1.06 32.47 -7.29
C CYS A 520 0.18 32.41 -6.39
N ALA A 521 1.36 32.14 -6.94
CA ALA A 521 2.63 32.17 -6.19
C ALA A 521 2.99 33.60 -5.73
N ALA A 522 2.75 34.61 -6.58
CA ALA A 522 2.95 36.01 -6.22
C ALA A 522 1.97 36.49 -5.13
N LEU A 523 0.70 36.05 -5.17
CA LEU A 523 -0.29 36.36 -4.13
C LEU A 523 0.01 35.65 -2.80
N LEU A 524 0.51 34.42 -2.83
CA LEU A 524 0.99 33.70 -1.64
C LEU A 524 2.24 34.36 -1.04
N LEU A 525 3.18 34.81 -1.88
CA LEU A 525 4.35 35.56 -1.42
C LEU A 525 3.95 36.95 -0.87
N ALA A 526 2.96 37.62 -1.45
CA ALA A 526 2.41 38.87 -0.92
C ALA A 526 1.67 38.67 0.42
N ALA A 527 0.94 37.56 0.59
CA ALA A 527 0.30 37.19 1.85
C ALA A 527 1.32 36.84 2.95
N VAL A 528 2.41 36.16 2.59
CA VAL A 528 3.53 35.85 3.50
C VAL A 528 4.35 37.11 3.83
N TYR A 529 4.48 38.05 2.90
CA TYR A 529 5.16 39.33 3.12
C TYR A 529 4.33 40.29 3.99
N SER A 530 3.00 40.27 3.86
CA SER A 530 2.08 41.07 4.68
C SER A 530 2.02 40.63 6.15
N GLN A 531 2.42 39.40 6.49
CA GLN A 531 2.50 38.92 7.89
C GLN A 531 3.75 39.40 8.65
N ARG A 532 4.67 40.16 8.02
CA ARG A 532 5.94 40.57 8.65
C ARG A 532 5.93 41.91 9.39
N LYS A 533 4.80 42.60 9.54
CA LYS A 533 4.75 43.85 10.34
C LYS A 533 3.53 43.91 11.25
N THR A 534 3.65 43.39 12.46
CA THR A 534 3.43 44.09 13.76
C THR A 534 3.23 43.07 14.90
N PRO A 535 3.86 43.27 16.07
CA PRO A 535 3.56 42.52 17.29
C PRO A 535 2.62 43.35 18.20
N ALA A 536 1.45 42.82 18.57
CA ALA A 536 0.66 43.34 19.70
C ALA A 536 -0.49 42.39 20.12
N ILE A 537 -0.26 41.64 21.20
CA ILE A 537 -0.97 41.63 22.51
C ILE A 537 -2.53 41.71 22.58
N LEU A 538 -3.11 40.72 23.32
CA LEU A 538 -4.43 40.55 24.02
C LEU A 538 -5.68 40.06 23.24
N PRO A 539 -6.69 39.39 23.89
CA PRO A 539 -6.65 38.31 24.88
C PRO A 539 -7.55 37.07 24.55
N ASP A 540 -7.47 36.09 25.45
CA ASP A 540 -8.15 34.79 25.62
C ASP A 540 -9.61 34.61 25.10
N PRO A 541 -9.91 33.55 24.30
CA PRO A 541 -11.26 33.22 23.84
C PRO A 541 -12.23 32.70 24.92
N ALA A 542 -11.80 32.49 26.17
CA ALA A 542 -12.74 32.33 27.29
C ALA A 542 -13.48 33.63 27.67
N ALA A 543 -13.00 34.80 27.21
CA ALA A 543 -13.63 36.09 27.48
C ALA A 543 -14.76 36.49 26.51
N VAL A 544 -14.94 35.76 25.39
CA VAL A 544 -16.01 36.06 24.40
C VAL A 544 -17.30 35.31 24.72
N LEU A 545 -17.24 34.15 25.39
CA LEU A 545 -18.45 33.46 25.86
C LEU A 545 -19.05 34.11 27.12
N ASN A 546 -18.25 34.77 27.97
CA ASN A 546 -18.75 35.44 29.18
C ASN A 546 -19.30 36.87 28.93
N ARG A 547 -19.27 37.40 27.71
CA ARG A 547 -19.87 38.71 27.35
C ARG A 547 -21.17 38.63 26.54
N LEU A 548 -21.60 37.44 26.12
CA LEU A 548 -22.92 37.25 25.49
C LEU A 548 -24.04 36.96 26.50
N CYS A 549 -23.73 36.92 27.80
CA CYS A 549 -24.71 36.74 28.89
C CYS A 549 -24.85 37.96 29.82
N SER A 550 -24.41 39.16 29.44
CA SER A 550 -24.58 40.35 30.28
C SER A 550 -24.97 41.60 29.48
N LEU A 551 -26.27 41.72 29.18
CA LEU A 551 -26.97 43.02 29.18
C LEU A 551 -28.14 42.91 30.18
N PRO A 552 -28.33 43.92 31.05
CA PRO A 552 -29.30 43.86 32.14
C PRO A 552 -30.71 44.24 31.66
N GLY A 553 -31.72 43.57 32.23
CA GLY A 553 -33.13 44.00 32.15
C GLY A 553 -34.15 42.88 31.95
N ILE A 554 -34.35 42.02 32.96
CA ILE A 554 -35.63 41.82 33.67
C ILE A 554 -35.45 40.65 34.66
N ILE A 555 -35.31 41.06 35.92
CA ILE A 555 -35.70 40.46 37.22
C ILE A 555 -35.55 38.94 37.43
N ILE A 556 -34.68 38.66 38.40
CA ILE A 556 -34.39 37.41 39.13
C ILE A 556 -35.59 37.00 40.00
N LEU A 557 -35.86 35.69 40.12
CA LEU A 557 -36.03 35.07 41.45
C LEU A 557 -35.18 33.77 41.50
N PRO A 558 -34.45 33.52 42.60
CA PRO A 558 -33.42 32.48 42.67
C PRO A 558 -33.94 31.14 43.22
N SER A 559 -33.10 30.12 43.07
CA SER A 559 -33.01 28.93 43.94
C SER A 559 -32.98 29.35 45.42
N GLU A 560 -33.40 28.58 46.42
CA GLU A 560 -32.97 27.22 46.79
C GLU A 560 -33.68 26.88 48.13
N ALA A 561 -33.42 25.67 48.63
CA ALA A 561 -33.57 25.19 50.02
C ALA A 561 -34.80 24.32 50.36
N GLU A 562 -34.42 23.24 51.04
CA GLU A 562 -35.14 22.02 51.38
C GLU A 562 -36.14 22.17 52.55
N VAL A 563 -36.85 21.05 52.76
CA VAL A 563 -37.36 20.49 54.03
C VAL A 563 -38.89 20.51 54.22
N CYS A 564 -39.41 19.27 54.16
CA CYS A 564 -40.60 18.69 54.79
C CYS A 564 -41.35 19.50 55.85
N ILE A 565 -42.69 19.40 55.84
CA ILE A 565 -43.48 18.78 56.93
C ILE A 565 -45.00 18.64 56.57
N LEU A 566 -45.46 17.38 56.67
CA LEU A 566 -46.76 16.84 57.12
C LEU A 566 -48.14 17.28 56.55
N GLN A 567 -48.75 16.29 55.86
CA GLN A 567 -50.03 15.62 56.17
C GLN A 567 -51.43 16.19 55.83
N ARG A 568 -52.13 15.33 55.08
CA ARG A 568 -53.55 14.88 55.15
C ARG A 568 -54.65 15.73 54.50
N LEU A 569 -55.25 15.16 53.44
CA LEU A 569 -56.63 14.63 53.38
C LEU A 569 -56.88 14.01 51.97
N THR A 570 -56.56 12.73 51.76
CA THR A 570 -57.47 11.58 51.48
C THR A 570 -58.86 11.81 50.87
N LEU A 571 -59.14 10.96 49.85
CA LEU A 571 -60.44 10.45 49.32
C LEU A 571 -61.21 11.46 48.45
N VAL A 572 -61.67 11.20 47.22
CA VAL A 572 -62.33 10.05 46.58
C VAL A 572 -62.14 10.18 45.05
N GLY A 573 -62.05 9.09 44.28
CA GLY A 573 -62.16 9.21 42.82
C GLY A 573 -61.66 8.02 42.00
N SER A 574 -62.26 6.85 42.22
CA SER A 574 -62.11 5.67 41.36
C SER A 574 -62.65 5.89 39.95
N SER A 575 -62.00 5.21 38.99
CA SER A 575 -62.52 4.71 37.70
C SER A 575 -62.26 5.54 36.42
N LEU A 576 -61.93 4.75 35.39
CA LEU A 576 -61.96 5.00 33.94
C LEU A 576 -60.65 5.37 33.23
N HIS A 577 -59.80 4.35 33.10
CA HIS A 577 -59.15 4.08 31.80
C HIS A 577 -59.52 2.66 31.36
N ARG A 578 -60.64 2.54 30.62
CA ARG A 578 -60.92 1.37 29.79
C ARG A 578 -59.89 1.37 28.66
N SER A 579 -58.92 0.48 28.77
CA SER A 579 -58.19 -0.06 27.61
C SER A 579 -59.22 -0.68 26.67
N ILE A 580 -59.40 -0.09 25.48
CA ILE A 580 -60.02 -0.79 24.37
C ILE A 580 -58.94 -1.74 23.83
N LEU A 581 -58.90 -2.94 24.42
CA LEU A 581 -58.33 -4.12 23.78
C LEU A 581 -59.27 -4.47 22.63
N ILE A 582 -58.91 -4.05 21.41
CA ILE A 582 -59.42 -4.74 20.22
C ILE A 582 -58.65 -6.04 20.14
N GLU A 583 -59.20 -7.10 20.72
CA GLU A 583 -58.84 -8.46 20.35
C GLU A 583 -59.25 -8.68 18.89
N VAL A 584 -58.30 -8.47 17.98
CA VAL A 584 -58.39 -9.08 16.65
C VAL A 584 -58.17 -10.58 16.87
N PRO A 585 -59.08 -11.47 16.44
CA PRO A 585 -58.92 -12.89 16.66
C PRO A 585 -57.64 -13.35 15.96
N ALA A 586 -56.70 -13.86 16.75
CA ALA A 586 -55.52 -14.55 16.25
C ALA A 586 -55.99 -15.81 15.51
N ARG A 587 -56.20 -15.70 14.19
CA ARG A 587 -56.06 -16.86 13.32
C ARG A 587 -54.66 -17.40 13.59
N SER A 588 -54.57 -18.65 14.03
CA SER A 588 -53.32 -19.41 14.12
C SER A 588 -52.78 -19.62 12.70
N THR A 589 -52.24 -18.58 12.07
CA THR A 589 -51.52 -18.72 10.81
C THR A 589 -50.17 -19.32 11.15
N MET A 590 -49.93 -20.57 10.76
CA MET A 590 -48.60 -21.18 10.85
C MET A 590 -47.55 -20.21 10.28
N ALA A 591 -46.42 -20.07 10.97
CA ALA A 591 -45.35 -19.18 10.55
C ALA A 591 -44.85 -19.59 9.15
N ARG A 592 -44.71 -18.60 8.25
CA ARG A 592 -44.34 -18.84 6.84
C ARG A 592 -42.95 -19.48 6.75
N ARG A 593 -42.84 -20.58 6.00
CA ARG A 593 -41.60 -21.32 5.74
C ARG A 593 -40.88 -20.72 4.54
N VAL A 594 -39.62 -20.35 4.71
CA VAL A 594 -38.79 -19.75 3.65
C VAL A 594 -37.61 -20.66 3.32
N ALA A 595 -37.45 -21.04 2.05
CA ALA A 595 -36.24 -21.71 1.60
C ALA A 595 -35.14 -20.67 1.36
N VAL A 596 -33.93 -20.90 1.88
CA VAL A 596 -32.75 -20.08 1.60
C VAL A 596 -31.73 -20.94 0.86
N ILE A 597 -31.35 -20.56 -0.36
CA ILE A 597 -30.48 -21.37 -1.23
C ILE A 597 -29.05 -20.81 -1.18
N GLY A 598 -28.16 -21.54 -0.50
CA GLY A 598 -26.75 -21.17 -0.24
C GLY A 598 -26.55 -20.48 1.11
N ALA A 599 -25.54 -20.91 1.86
CA ALA A 599 -25.14 -20.41 3.17
C ALA A 599 -23.86 -19.52 3.10
N GLY A 600 -23.69 -18.79 2.00
CA GLY A 600 -22.71 -17.70 1.90
C GLY A 600 -23.09 -16.47 2.74
N SER A 601 -22.37 -15.36 2.59
CA SER A 601 -22.65 -14.12 3.35
C SER A 601 -24.10 -13.63 3.19
N SER A 602 -24.65 -13.72 1.97
CA SER A 602 -26.05 -13.40 1.69
C SER A 602 -27.02 -14.35 2.40
N GLY A 603 -26.71 -15.66 2.40
CA GLY A 603 -27.54 -16.70 3.01
C GLY A 603 -27.64 -16.54 4.52
N LEU A 604 -26.50 -16.32 5.19
CA LEU A 604 -26.47 -16.05 6.64
C LEU A 604 -27.32 -14.83 7.00
N ALA A 605 -27.20 -13.74 6.22
CA ALA A 605 -28.03 -12.56 6.40
C ALA A 605 -29.52 -12.85 6.19
N CYS A 606 -29.87 -13.69 5.20
CA CYS A 606 -31.25 -14.10 4.94
C CYS A 606 -31.85 -14.93 6.07
N ILE A 607 -31.12 -15.91 6.60
CA ILE A 607 -31.55 -16.71 7.76
C ILE A 607 -31.82 -15.77 8.94
N LYS A 608 -30.87 -14.91 9.26
CA LYS A 608 -30.99 -13.96 10.37
C LYS A 608 -32.17 -13.00 10.19
N CYS A 609 -32.35 -12.42 9.01
CA CYS A 609 -33.46 -11.51 8.74
C CYS A 609 -34.82 -12.22 8.74
N CYS A 610 -34.89 -13.49 8.33
CA CYS A 610 -36.11 -14.28 8.47
C CYS A 610 -36.47 -14.48 9.94
N LEU A 611 -35.49 -14.80 10.79
CA LEU A 611 -35.69 -14.96 12.24
C LEU A 611 -36.10 -13.64 12.91
N ASP A 612 -35.44 -12.52 12.58
CA ASP A 612 -35.80 -11.17 13.07
C ASP A 612 -37.26 -10.83 12.79
N GLU A 613 -37.80 -11.28 11.65
CA GLU A 613 -39.18 -11.03 11.23
C GLU A 613 -40.14 -12.18 11.62
N GLY A 614 -39.70 -13.20 12.35
CA GLY A 614 -40.56 -14.31 12.80
C GLY A 614 -41.00 -15.26 11.68
N LEU A 615 -40.23 -15.38 10.61
CA LEU A 615 -40.37 -16.40 9.57
C LEU A 615 -39.56 -17.66 9.95
N VAL A 616 -39.85 -18.79 9.30
CA VAL A 616 -39.16 -20.07 9.55
C VAL A 616 -38.20 -20.38 8.38
N PRO A 617 -36.91 -20.01 8.46
CA PRO A 617 -35.97 -20.31 7.40
C PRO A 617 -35.50 -21.78 7.44
N VAL A 618 -35.36 -22.37 6.26
CA VAL A 618 -34.61 -23.61 6.02
C VAL A 618 -33.61 -23.31 4.92
N CYS A 619 -32.33 -23.36 5.24
CA CYS A 619 -31.24 -23.10 4.32
C CYS A 619 -30.66 -24.41 3.78
N PHE A 620 -30.43 -24.47 2.47
CA PHE A 620 -29.78 -25.58 1.80
C PHE A 620 -28.41 -25.12 1.28
N GLU A 621 -27.35 -25.77 1.71
CA GLU A 621 -25.96 -25.49 1.33
C GLU A 621 -25.39 -26.74 0.67
N SER A 622 -24.87 -26.61 -0.55
CA SER A 622 -24.34 -27.75 -1.30
C SER A 622 -23.02 -28.25 -0.71
N SER A 623 -22.24 -27.38 -0.07
CA SER A 623 -21.00 -27.75 0.59
C SER A 623 -21.20 -28.18 2.05
N ASP A 624 -20.09 -28.60 2.67
CA ASP A 624 -20.01 -29.14 4.04
C ASP A 624 -19.88 -28.08 5.14
N ASP A 625 -19.82 -26.79 4.79
CA ASP A 625 -19.67 -25.69 5.75
C ASP A 625 -20.26 -24.39 5.16
N ILE A 626 -20.42 -23.35 5.99
CA ILE A 626 -20.90 -22.03 5.58
C ILE A 626 -19.82 -21.21 4.83
N GLY A 627 -20.20 -20.02 4.37
CA GLY A 627 -19.25 -18.96 3.95
C GLY A 627 -19.05 -18.82 2.46
N GLY A 628 -19.34 -19.87 1.67
CA GLY A 628 -19.29 -19.83 0.20
C GLY A 628 -17.93 -19.37 -0.32
N LEU A 629 -17.89 -18.23 -1.02
CA LEU A 629 -16.69 -17.62 -1.60
C LEU A 629 -15.52 -17.48 -0.60
N TRP A 630 -15.81 -17.13 0.65
CA TRP A 630 -14.78 -16.79 1.64
C TRP A 630 -14.13 -18.01 2.28
N ARG A 631 -14.70 -19.20 2.07
CA ARG A 631 -14.11 -20.45 2.51
C ARG A 631 -13.11 -20.94 1.47
N TYR A 632 -11.83 -20.67 1.71
CA TYR A 632 -10.76 -21.21 0.88
C TYR A 632 -10.79 -22.75 0.88
N LYS A 633 -10.69 -23.34 -0.31
CA LYS A 633 -10.38 -24.75 -0.54
C LYS A 633 -9.32 -24.84 -1.62
N GLU A 634 -8.43 -25.83 -1.48
CA GLU A 634 -7.38 -26.11 -2.46
C GLU A 634 -7.96 -26.44 -3.83
N ASN A 635 -8.95 -27.34 -3.86
CA ASN A 635 -9.60 -27.74 -5.11
C ASN A 635 -10.88 -26.92 -5.35
N PRO A 636 -11.03 -26.26 -6.52
CA PRO A 636 -12.28 -25.61 -6.91
C PRO A 636 -13.43 -26.63 -7.06
N GLU A 637 -14.60 -26.31 -6.52
CA GLU A 637 -15.84 -27.11 -6.68
C GLU A 637 -16.72 -26.46 -7.75
N SER A 638 -17.33 -27.23 -8.65
CA SER A 638 -17.98 -26.74 -9.89
C SER A 638 -19.13 -25.75 -9.66
N ASP A 639 -19.90 -25.94 -8.60
CA ASP A 639 -21.08 -25.15 -8.21
C ASP A 639 -20.77 -24.03 -7.20
N ARG A 640 -19.50 -23.88 -6.77
CA ARG A 640 -19.07 -22.87 -5.80
C ARG A 640 -18.04 -21.91 -6.37
N ALA A 641 -18.11 -20.66 -5.92
CA ALA A 641 -17.07 -19.69 -6.22
C ALA A 641 -15.74 -20.11 -5.55
N SER A 642 -14.64 -19.78 -6.22
CA SER A 642 -13.28 -20.14 -5.81
C SER A 642 -12.46 -18.88 -5.54
N ILE A 643 -11.58 -18.95 -4.54
CA ILE A 643 -10.59 -17.92 -4.21
C ILE A 643 -9.20 -18.54 -4.17
N TYR A 644 -8.18 -17.74 -4.44
CA TYR A 644 -6.78 -18.09 -4.21
C TYR A 644 -6.40 -17.85 -2.73
N HIS A 645 -5.32 -18.48 -2.28
CA HIS A 645 -4.99 -18.55 -0.86
C HIS A 645 -4.80 -17.17 -0.25
N SER A 646 -4.11 -16.27 -0.95
CA SER A 646 -3.67 -14.97 -0.44
C SER A 646 -4.74 -13.85 -0.45
N VAL A 647 -6.01 -14.15 -0.74
CA VAL A 647 -7.07 -13.12 -0.83
C VAL A 647 -7.22 -12.35 0.50
N ILE A 648 -6.98 -11.04 0.41
CA ILE A 648 -7.32 -10.02 1.41
C ILE A 648 -8.49 -9.18 0.90
N ILE A 649 -9.53 -9.01 1.71
CA ILE A 649 -10.69 -8.21 1.33
C ILE A 649 -10.29 -6.77 0.96
N ASN A 650 -11.02 -6.17 0.02
CA ASN A 650 -10.78 -4.81 -0.50
C ASN A 650 -11.69 -3.74 0.13
N THR A 651 -12.49 -4.09 1.13
CA THR A 651 -13.35 -3.19 1.91
C THR A 651 -13.00 -3.29 3.38
N SER A 652 -13.04 -2.18 4.11
CA SER A 652 -12.59 -2.10 5.49
C SER A 652 -13.62 -2.65 6.47
N LYS A 653 -13.13 -3.18 7.60
CA LYS A 653 -13.95 -3.90 8.58
C LYS A 653 -15.21 -3.16 9.04
N GLU A 654 -15.12 -1.85 9.31
CA GLU A 654 -16.27 -1.07 9.77
C GLU A 654 -17.26 -0.75 8.65
N MET A 655 -16.85 -0.81 7.38
CA MET A 655 -17.71 -0.59 6.22
C MET A 655 -18.35 -1.88 5.72
N MET A 656 -17.75 -3.04 6.01
CA MET A 656 -18.18 -4.34 5.48
C MET A 656 -18.95 -5.23 6.45
N CYS A 657 -18.96 -4.93 7.75
CA CYS A 657 -19.65 -5.77 8.73
C CYS A 657 -21.18 -5.75 8.55
N PHE A 658 -21.88 -6.71 9.16
CA PHE A 658 -23.33 -6.65 9.32
C PHE A 658 -23.71 -5.50 10.26
N SER A 659 -24.88 -4.88 10.02
CA SER A 659 -25.27 -3.60 10.61
C SER A 659 -25.47 -3.63 12.14
N ASP A 660 -25.66 -4.80 12.72
CA ASP A 660 -25.85 -5.02 14.16
C ASP A 660 -24.81 -5.97 14.78
N PHE A 661 -23.73 -6.26 14.05
CA PHE A 661 -22.65 -7.13 14.53
C PHE A 661 -21.28 -6.61 14.06
N PRO A 662 -20.70 -5.63 14.77
CA PRO A 662 -19.37 -5.09 14.45
C PRO A 662 -18.31 -6.18 14.45
N ILE A 663 -17.32 -6.03 13.57
CA ILE A 663 -16.14 -6.90 13.57
C ILE A 663 -15.29 -6.58 14.81
N PRO A 664 -14.64 -7.58 15.43
CA PRO A 664 -13.84 -7.35 16.63
C PRO A 664 -12.76 -6.27 16.44
N ALA A 665 -12.51 -5.52 17.50
CA ALA A 665 -11.68 -4.32 17.41
C ALA A 665 -10.20 -4.64 17.09
N GLU A 666 -9.73 -5.81 17.48
CA GLU A 666 -8.39 -6.35 17.25
C GLU A 666 -8.18 -6.90 15.84
N PHE A 667 -9.25 -7.21 15.09
CA PHE A 667 -9.11 -7.64 13.71
C PHE A 667 -8.55 -6.50 12.84
N PRO A 668 -7.71 -6.83 11.83
CA PRO A 668 -7.15 -5.84 10.93
C PRO A 668 -8.26 -5.16 10.11
N ASN A 669 -7.96 -3.97 9.59
CA ASN A 669 -8.95 -3.23 8.81
C ASN A 669 -9.26 -3.93 7.49
N TYR A 670 -8.28 -4.60 6.88
CA TYR A 670 -8.45 -5.45 5.71
C TYR A 670 -8.07 -6.88 6.07
N MET A 671 -9.05 -7.77 6.11
CA MET A 671 -8.87 -9.13 6.61
C MET A 671 -8.54 -10.12 5.50
N HIS A 672 -7.67 -11.08 5.84
CA HIS A 672 -7.51 -12.31 5.07
C HIS A 672 -8.81 -13.13 5.08
N ASN A 673 -9.03 -13.93 4.04
CA ASN A 673 -10.23 -14.77 3.91
C ASN A 673 -10.52 -15.63 5.15
N SER A 674 -9.48 -16.12 5.83
CA SER A 674 -9.62 -16.88 7.09
C SER A 674 -10.30 -16.07 8.20
N LEU A 675 -9.92 -14.80 8.39
CA LEU A 675 -10.53 -13.93 9.40
C LEU A 675 -11.97 -13.52 9.03
N ILE A 676 -12.28 -13.46 7.73
CA ILE A 676 -13.67 -13.29 7.27
C ILE A 676 -14.51 -14.52 7.65
N MET A 677 -13.96 -15.72 7.48
CA MET A 677 -14.62 -16.96 7.90
C MET A 677 -14.83 -17.00 9.41
N ASP A 678 -13.84 -16.58 10.20
CA ASP A 678 -13.99 -16.48 11.65
C ASP A 678 -15.12 -15.52 12.03
N TYR A 679 -15.19 -14.35 11.38
CA TYR A 679 -16.31 -13.42 11.57
C TYR A 679 -17.67 -14.02 11.22
N PHE A 680 -17.78 -14.79 10.13
CA PHE A 680 -19.03 -15.47 9.76
C PHE A 680 -19.42 -16.56 10.75
N ARG A 681 -18.45 -17.29 11.31
CA ARG A 681 -18.70 -18.26 12.38
C ARG A 681 -19.19 -17.57 13.65
N MET A 682 -18.55 -16.48 14.05
CA MET A 682 -18.99 -15.65 15.18
C MET A 682 -20.42 -15.14 14.97
N TYR A 683 -20.75 -14.67 13.77
CA TYR A 683 -22.10 -14.21 13.42
C TYR A 683 -23.13 -15.35 13.48
N ALA A 684 -22.80 -16.50 12.89
CA ALA A 684 -23.67 -17.67 12.87
C ALA A 684 -23.90 -18.26 14.27
N GLU A 685 -22.87 -18.27 15.13
CA GLU A 685 -22.96 -18.70 16.52
C GLU A 685 -23.80 -17.72 17.35
N HIS A 686 -23.49 -16.41 17.28
CA HIS A 686 -24.18 -15.38 18.05
C HIS A 686 -25.70 -15.37 17.81
N PHE A 687 -26.13 -15.50 16.55
CA PHE A 687 -27.54 -15.54 16.18
C PHE A 687 -28.11 -16.97 16.02
N GLN A 688 -27.34 -18.01 16.36
CA GLN A 688 -27.73 -19.43 16.27
C GLN A 688 -28.27 -19.84 14.88
N LEU A 689 -27.60 -19.39 13.81
CA LEU A 689 -28.07 -19.56 12.44
C LEU A 689 -27.84 -20.98 11.89
N THR A 690 -26.78 -21.65 12.35
CA THR A 690 -26.33 -22.96 11.81
C THR A 690 -27.40 -24.05 11.92
N ARG A 691 -28.27 -24.01 12.94
CA ARG A 691 -29.36 -24.99 13.10
C ARG A 691 -30.41 -24.96 11.98
N HIS A 692 -30.43 -23.87 11.20
CA HIS A 692 -31.33 -23.70 10.06
C HIS A 692 -30.68 -24.14 8.75
N VAL A 693 -29.41 -24.56 8.76
CA VAL A 693 -28.65 -24.94 7.56
C VAL A 693 -28.60 -26.46 7.43
N ARG A 694 -28.93 -26.95 6.24
CA ARG A 694 -28.72 -28.32 5.80
C ARG A 694 -27.54 -28.36 4.84
N PHE A 695 -26.41 -28.82 5.35
CA PHE A 695 -25.18 -29.00 4.58
C PHE A 695 -25.28 -30.18 3.62
N GLN A 696 -24.38 -30.21 2.64
CA GLN A 696 -24.29 -31.28 1.64
C GLN A 696 -25.64 -31.57 0.96
N THR A 697 -26.42 -30.51 0.75
CA THR A 697 -27.77 -30.56 0.21
C THR A 697 -27.89 -29.56 -0.94
N SER A 698 -27.75 -30.04 -2.16
CA SER A 698 -27.85 -29.25 -3.38
C SER A 698 -29.31 -29.04 -3.77
N VAL A 699 -29.65 -27.86 -4.30
CA VAL A 699 -30.99 -27.60 -4.84
C VAL A 699 -30.99 -27.91 -6.33
N CYS A 700 -31.79 -28.89 -6.76
CA CYS A 700 -31.89 -29.32 -8.15
C CYS A 700 -32.91 -28.50 -8.94
N SER A 701 -34.05 -28.16 -8.34
CA SER A 701 -35.10 -27.38 -9.01
C SER A 701 -35.97 -26.60 -8.03
N VAL A 702 -36.41 -25.42 -8.44
CA VAL A 702 -37.36 -24.54 -7.75
C VAL A 702 -38.48 -24.22 -8.72
N ASN A 703 -39.64 -24.85 -8.52
CA ASN A 703 -40.78 -24.75 -9.41
C ASN A 703 -41.97 -24.09 -8.72
N GLN A 704 -42.71 -23.27 -9.46
CA GLN A 704 -44.01 -22.76 -8.99
C GLN A 704 -44.97 -23.94 -8.83
N ARG A 705 -45.72 -23.97 -7.71
CA ARG A 705 -46.78 -24.99 -7.55
C ARG A 705 -47.92 -24.76 -8.55
N PRO A 706 -48.71 -25.79 -8.89
CA PRO A 706 -49.87 -25.62 -9.76
C PRO A 706 -50.88 -24.57 -9.26
N ASP A 707 -50.97 -24.36 -7.94
CA ASP A 707 -51.84 -23.38 -7.30
C ASP A 707 -51.16 -22.03 -7.00
N PHE A 708 -50.00 -21.74 -7.60
CA PHE A 708 -49.15 -20.57 -7.28
C PHE A 708 -49.90 -19.23 -7.29
N SER A 709 -50.81 -19.01 -8.22
CA SER A 709 -51.63 -17.78 -8.28
C SER A 709 -52.42 -17.52 -7.00
N GLN A 710 -52.80 -18.59 -6.28
CA GLN A 710 -53.51 -18.53 -5.01
C GLN A 710 -52.56 -18.68 -3.81
N SER A 711 -51.69 -19.69 -3.83
CA SER A 711 -50.83 -20.09 -2.70
C SER A 711 -49.55 -19.26 -2.60
N GLY A 712 -48.96 -18.88 -3.75
CA GLY A 712 -47.62 -18.29 -3.86
C GLY A 712 -46.48 -19.25 -3.49
N GLN A 713 -46.75 -20.55 -3.40
CA GLN A 713 -45.82 -21.56 -2.86
C GLN A 713 -44.93 -22.21 -3.92
N TRP A 714 -43.80 -22.75 -3.47
CA TRP A 714 -42.75 -23.33 -4.31
C TRP A 714 -42.51 -24.79 -3.97
N ASP A 715 -42.34 -25.60 -5.01
CA ASP A 715 -41.79 -26.95 -4.95
C ASP A 715 -40.27 -26.87 -5.10
N VAL A 716 -39.54 -27.13 -4.01
CA VAL A 716 -38.07 -27.15 -3.97
C VAL A 716 -37.60 -28.59 -3.90
N VAL A 717 -36.89 -29.05 -4.95
CA VAL A 717 -36.28 -30.38 -5.01
C VAL A 717 -34.83 -30.26 -4.63
N THR A 718 -34.43 -31.02 -3.62
CA THR A 718 -33.06 -31.09 -3.11
C THR A 718 -32.48 -32.46 -3.36
N GLU A 719 -31.16 -32.55 -3.38
CA GLU A 719 -30.40 -33.80 -3.47
C GLU A 719 -29.32 -33.78 -2.40
N ASN A 720 -29.29 -34.81 -1.55
CA ASN A 720 -28.25 -34.96 -0.54
C ASN A 720 -26.99 -35.62 -1.13
N ARG A 721 -25.93 -35.74 -0.31
CA ARG A 721 -24.67 -36.40 -0.70
C ARG A 721 -24.82 -37.85 -1.19
N GLU A 722 -25.85 -38.55 -0.75
CA GLU A 722 -26.14 -39.95 -1.13
C GLU A 722 -26.92 -40.04 -2.46
N GLY A 723 -27.20 -38.91 -3.11
CA GLY A 723 -28.00 -38.85 -4.34
C GLY A 723 -29.51 -39.00 -4.10
N ARG A 724 -29.96 -38.97 -2.85
CA ARG A 724 -31.39 -39.04 -2.50
C ARG A 724 -32.04 -37.68 -2.75
N LYS A 725 -33.06 -37.70 -3.61
CA LYS A 725 -33.87 -36.51 -3.88
C LYS A 725 -35.05 -36.38 -2.92
N GLU A 726 -35.22 -35.19 -2.36
CA GLU A 726 -36.37 -34.85 -1.52
C GLU A 726 -37.11 -33.66 -2.12
N LYS A 727 -38.45 -33.69 -2.01
CA LYS A 727 -39.30 -32.59 -2.45
C LYS A 727 -39.87 -31.89 -1.23
N HIS A 728 -39.71 -30.57 -1.17
CA HIS A 728 -40.17 -29.72 -0.08
C HIS A 728 -41.08 -28.61 -0.58
N ILE A 729 -42.08 -28.25 0.22
CA ILE A 729 -42.98 -27.12 -0.06
C ILE A 729 -42.57 -25.95 0.83
N PHE A 730 -42.45 -24.77 0.22
CA PHE A 730 -42.12 -23.52 0.89
C PHE A 730 -43.05 -22.37 0.48
N ASP A 731 -43.29 -21.45 1.41
CA ASP A 731 -44.14 -20.26 1.18
C ASP A 731 -43.39 -19.16 0.43
N ALA A 732 -42.07 -19.14 0.53
CA ALA A 732 -41.21 -18.25 -0.22
C ALA A 732 -39.79 -18.81 -0.37
N VAL A 733 -39.02 -18.25 -1.31
CA VAL A 733 -37.65 -18.68 -1.63
C VAL A 733 -36.73 -17.47 -1.73
N MET A 734 -35.58 -17.52 -1.06
CA MET A 734 -34.46 -16.59 -1.18
C MET A 734 -33.28 -17.30 -1.84
N ILE A 735 -32.77 -16.76 -2.95
CA ILE A 735 -31.62 -17.32 -3.68
C ILE A 735 -30.36 -16.53 -3.33
N CYS A 736 -29.34 -17.20 -2.80
CA CYS A 736 -28.14 -16.61 -2.23
C CYS A 736 -26.82 -17.18 -2.78
N ILE A 737 -26.84 -17.75 -4.00
CA ILE A 737 -25.69 -18.44 -4.62
C ILE A 737 -24.58 -17.50 -5.14
N GLY A 738 -24.81 -16.18 -5.14
CA GLY A 738 -23.87 -15.19 -5.65
C GLY A 738 -23.75 -15.21 -7.19
N HIS A 739 -22.64 -14.66 -7.72
CA HIS A 739 -22.47 -14.46 -9.16
C HIS A 739 -21.01 -14.62 -9.66
N HIS A 740 -20.14 -15.23 -8.85
CA HIS A 740 -18.72 -15.48 -9.17
C HIS A 740 -18.40 -16.97 -9.29
N VAL A 741 -19.39 -17.77 -9.73
CA VAL A 741 -19.22 -19.21 -9.89
C VAL A 741 -18.71 -19.52 -11.30
N TYR A 742 -19.48 -19.21 -12.34
CA TYR A 742 -19.19 -19.66 -13.70
C TYR A 742 -18.08 -18.81 -14.36
N PRO A 743 -16.91 -19.38 -14.71
CA PRO A 743 -15.81 -18.63 -15.30
C PRO A 743 -16.18 -18.18 -16.72
N ASN A 744 -15.79 -16.95 -17.08
CA ASN A 744 -15.94 -16.45 -18.45
C ASN A 744 -14.60 -16.53 -19.17
N MET A 745 -14.44 -17.51 -20.06
CA MET A 745 -13.19 -17.76 -20.78
C MET A 745 -13.42 -17.66 -22.30
N PRO A 746 -13.31 -16.46 -22.89
CA PRO A 746 -13.64 -16.23 -24.30
C PRO A 746 -12.50 -16.67 -25.23
N LEU A 747 -12.19 -17.97 -25.28
CA LEU A 747 -11.06 -18.52 -26.06
C LEU A 747 -11.11 -18.14 -27.55
N LYS A 748 -12.32 -17.99 -28.11
CA LYS A 748 -12.55 -17.54 -29.49
C LYS A 748 -11.96 -16.15 -29.81
N ASP A 749 -11.75 -15.31 -28.79
CA ASP A 749 -11.19 -13.96 -28.95
C ASP A 749 -9.64 -13.99 -29.00
N PHE A 750 -9.04 -15.19 -28.88
CA PHE A 750 -7.59 -15.39 -28.78
C PHE A 750 -7.10 -16.44 -29.80
N PRO A 751 -6.95 -16.07 -31.08
CA PRO A 751 -6.52 -16.99 -32.12
C PRO A 751 -5.19 -17.69 -31.80
N GLY A 752 -5.08 -18.98 -32.13
CA GLY A 752 -3.86 -19.77 -31.93
C GLY A 752 -3.69 -20.33 -30.51
N ILE A 753 -4.59 -20.05 -29.56
CA ILE A 753 -4.51 -20.56 -28.19
C ILE A 753 -4.52 -22.10 -28.13
N GLU A 754 -5.18 -22.74 -29.10
CA GLU A 754 -5.18 -24.18 -29.30
C GLU A 754 -3.80 -24.76 -29.66
N THR A 755 -2.91 -23.94 -30.21
CA THR A 755 -1.52 -24.32 -30.53
C THR A 755 -0.55 -23.99 -29.40
N PHE A 756 -1.03 -23.35 -28.33
CA PHE A 756 -0.19 -22.91 -27.22
C PHE A 756 0.37 -24.12 -26.46
N LYS A 757 1.70 -24.19 -26.35
CA LYS A 757 2.39 -25.33 -25.73
C LYS A 757 2.45 -25.25 -24.21
N GLY A 758 2.28 -24.05 -23.64
CA GLY A 758 2.27 -23.83 -22.20
C GLY A 758 0.92 -24.17 -21.56
N THR A 759 0.79 -23.92 -20.26
CA THR A 759 -0.46 -24.14 -19.52
C THR A 759 -1.32 -22.88 -19.57
N TYR A 760 -2.64 -23.03 -19.63
CA TYR A 760 -3.55 -21.91 -19.44
C TYR A 760 -4.80 -22.30 -18.66
N PHE A 761 -5.29 -21.40 -17.81
CA PHE A 761 -6.51 -21.60 -17.02
C PHE A 761 -7.17 -20.27 -16.65
N HIS A 762 -8.39 -20.33 -16.13
CA HIS A 762 -9.10 -19.15 -15.64
C HIS A 762 -8.65 -18.80 -14.21
N SER A 763 -8.74 -17.52 -13.82
CA SER A 763 -8.40 -17.07 -12.46
C SER A 763 -9.14 -17.78 -11.31
N ARG A 764 -10.21 -18.53 -11.61
CA ARG A 764 -10.95 -19.41 -10.69
C ARG A 764 -10.09 -20.56 -10.17
N ASP A 765 -9.22 -21.09 -11.03
CA ASP A 765 -8.44 -22.31 -10.79
C ASP A 765 -7.07 -21.99 -10.16
N TYR A 766 -6.68 -20.72 -10.15
CA TYR A 766 -5.48 -20.26 -9.48
C TYR A 766 -5.59 -20.41 -7.94
N LYS A 767 -4.52 -20.89 -7.30
CA LYS A 767 -4.46 -21.10 -5.84
C LYS A 767 -3.25 -20.46 -5.18
N THR A 768 -2.07 -20.84 -5.64
CA THR A 768 -0.79 -20.37 -5.11
C THR A 768 0.24 -20.19 -6.23
N PRO A 769 1.30 -19.40 -6.03
CA PRO A 769 2.24 -19.05 -7.09
C PRO A 769 3.39 -20.05 -7.30
N GLU A 770 3.64 -20.98 -6.37
CA GLU A 770 4.91 -21.72 -6.26
C GLU A 770 5.26 -22.57 -7.49
N GLU A 771 4.25 -23.17 -8.14
CA GLU A 771 4.39 -23.97 -9.36
C GLU A 771 5.00 -23.18 -10.53
N TRP A 772 4.90 -21.85 -10.49
CA TRP A 772 5.26 -20.95 -11.59
C TRP A 772 6.62 -20.27 -11.39
N ARG A 773 7.43 -20.76 -10.44
CA ARG A 773 8.74 -20.20 -10.14
C ARG A 773 9.69 -20.28 -11.33
N GLY A 774 10.38 -19.18 -11.61
CA GLY A 774 11.36 -19.09 -12.70
C GLY A 774 10.78 -19.15 -14.12
N LYS A 775 9.45 -19.26 -14.25
CA LYS A 775 8.73 -19.31 -15.53
C LYS A 775 8.37 -17.91 -16.04
N ARG A 776 8.02 -17.79 -17.32
CA ARG A 776 7.46 -16.57 -17.92
C ARG A 776 5.94 -16.70 -18.01
N VAL A 777 5.23 -15.66 -17.55
CA VAL A 777 3.77 -15.73 -17.36
C VAL A 777 3.07 -14.53 -17.97
N VAL A 778 1.91 -14.77 -18.60
CA VAL A 778 0.99 -13.73 -19.06
C VAL A 778 -0.31 -13.80 -18.24
N VAL A 779 -0.72 -12.69 -17.64
CA VAL A 779 -2.03 -12.53 -17.01
C VAL A 779 -2.90 -11.65 -17.89
N ILE A 780 -4.04 -12.16 -18.34
CA ILE A 780 -4.97 -11.46 -19.24
C ILE A 780 -6.12 -10.87 -18.43
N GLY A 781 -6.23 -9.54 -18.48
CA GLY A 781 -7.29 -8.78 -17.81
C GLY A 781 -6.82 -8.17 -16.50
N ILE A 782 -7.23 -6.92 -16.27
CA ILE A 782 -6.84 -6.11 -15.11
C ILE A 782 -8.00 -5.90 -14.13
N GLY A 783 -8.82 -6.94 -13.89
CA GLY A 783 -9.74 -6.93 -12.75
C GLY A 783 -8.99 -7.06 -11.41
N ASN A 784 -9.71 -7.04 -10.27
CA ASN A 784 -9.08 -7.25 -8.96
C ASN A 784 -8.28 -8.56 -8.92
N SER A 785 -8.87 -9.67 -9.38
CA SER A 785 -8.15 -10.95 -9.49
C SER A 785 -6.94 -10.88 -10.41
N GLY A 786 -7.03 -10.19 -11.55
CA GLY A 786 -5.91 -10.06 -12.49
C GLY A 786 -4.74 -9.26 -11.91
N GLY A 787 -5.03 -8.16 -11.22
CA GLY A 787 -4.02 -7.36 -10.53
C GLY A 787 -3.36 -8.13 -9.38
N ASP A 788 -4.15 -8.79 -8.53
CA ASP A 788 -3.64 -9.54 -7.37
C ASP A 788 -2.79 -10.76 -7.81
N ILE A 789 -3.27 -11.55 -8.77
CA ILE A 789 -2.54 -12.70 -9.32
C ILE A 789 -1.25 -12.25 -10.03
N ALA A 790 -1.30 -11.16 -10.80
CA ALA A 790 -0.10 -10.61 -11.45
C ALA A 790 0.95 -10.18 -10.43
N VAL A 791 0.55 -9.50 -9.36
CA VAL A 791 1.46 -9.11 -8.28
C VAL A 791 2.05 -10.32 -7.57
N GLU A 792 1.22 -11.31 -7.23
CA GLU A 792 1.68 -12.50 -6.51
C GLU A 792 2.67 -13.34 -7.34
N LEU A 793 2.34 -13.62 -8.60
CA LEU A 793 3.20 -14.38 -9.52
C LEU A 793 4.51 -13.64 -9.82
N SER A 794 4.48 -12.31 -9.97
CA SER A 794 5.69 -11.49 -10.27
C SER A 794 6.83 -11.64 -9.26
N ARG A 795 6.54 -12.17 -8.06
CA ARG A 795 7.52 -12.41 -6.99
C ARG A 795 8.32 -13.69 -7.19
N VAL A 796 7.81 -14.64 -7.95
CA VAL A 796 8.43 -15.96 -8.14
C VAL A 796 8.78 -16.26 -9.61
N THR A 797 8.08 -15.64 -10.55
CA THR A 797 8.31 -15.81 -11.99
C THR A 797 9.58 -15.10 -12.45
N LYS A 798 10.19 -15.57 -13.54
CA LYS A 798 11.32 -14.89 -14.19
C LYS A 798 10.90 -13.54 -14.79
N GLN A 799 9.70 -13.49 -15.37
CA GLN A 799 9.09 -12.27 -15.90
C GLN A 799 7.57 -12.45 -15.97
N LEU A 800 6.82 -11.40 -15.63
CA LEU A 800 5.36 -11.38 -15.72
C LEU A 800 4.85 -10.26 -16.63
N PHE A 801 3.94 -10.61 -17.54
CA PHE A 801 3.27 -9.68 -18.43
C PHE A 801 1.81 -9.53 -18.05
N LEU A 802 1.36 -8.32 -17.77
CA LEU A 802 -0.04 -8.00 -17.49
C LEU A 802 -0.70 -7.40 -18.72
N SER A 803 -1.48 -8.21 -19.44
CA SER A 803 -2.19 -7.79 -20.65
C SER A 803 -3.50 -7.09 -20.31
N THR A 804 -3.68 -5.87 -20.83
CA THR A 804 -4.93 -5.13 -20.70
C THR A 804 -5.33 -4.43 -22.00
N ARG A 805 -6.56 -4.69 -22.43
CA ARG A 805 -7.14 -4.05 -23.63
C ARG A 805 -7.44 -2.56 -23.42
N ARG A 806 -7.95 -2.18 -22.24
CA ARG A 806 -8.46 -0.82 -22.01
C ARG A 806 -7.69 -0.04 -20.96
N GLY A 807 -6.84 -0.67 -20.15
CA GLY A 807 -6.33 -0.06 -18.91
C GLY A 807 -7.36 -0.11 -17.77
N ALA A 808 -6.97 0.34 -16.59
CA ALA A 808 -7.84 0.51 -15.42
C ALA A 808 -7.26 1.57 -14.47
N TRP A 809 -8.16 2.26 -13.75
CA TRP A 809 -7.75 3.07 -12.61
C TRP A 809 -7.47 2.16 -11.42
N ILE A 810 -6.32 2.36 -10.75
CA ILE A 810 -5.93 1.58 -9.58
C ILE A 810 -6.14 2.41 -8.32
N LEU A 811 -6.69 1.77 -7.30
CA LEU A 811 -6.86 2.30 -5.95
C LEU A 811 -6.01 1.49 -4.97
N ASN A 812 -5.44 2.17 -3.98
CA ASN A 812 -4.80 1.51 -2.84
C ASN A 812 -5.81 1.38 -1.68
N ARG A 813 -5.69 0.32 -0.89
CA ARG A 813 -6.36 0.17 0.40
C ARG A 813 -5.86 1.21 1.39
N VAL A 814 -4.55 1.46 1.40
CA VAL A 814 -3.89 2.51 2.20
C VAL A 814 -4.17 3.88 1.58
N GLY A 815 -5.20 4.56 2.07
CA GLY A 815 -5.59 5.91 1.69
C GLY A 815 -4.76 6.99 2.40
N ASP A 816 -5.31 8.21 2.44
CA ASP A 816 -4.64 9.37 3.01
C ASP A 816 -4.36 9.22 4.51
N ASN A 817 -3.20 9.70 4.95
CA ASN A 817 -2.68 9.51 6.31
C ASN A 817 -2.63 8.02 6.75
N GLY A 818 -2.69 7.08 5.82
CA GLY A 818 -2.71 5.65 6.10
C GLY A 818 -4.06 5.10 6.61
N PHE A 819 -5.17 5.82 6.48
CA PHE A 819 -6.51 5.27 6.78
C PHE A 819 -7.03 4.38 5.65
N PRO A 820 -7.98 3.46 5.94
CA PRO A 820 -8.68 2.70 4.90
C PRO A 820 -9.37 3.64 3.89
N LEU A 821 -9.20 3.41 2.59
CA LEU A 821 -9.71 4.32 1.55
C LEU A 821 -11.24 4.53 1.63
N ASP A 822 -11.99 3.45 1.83
CA ASP A 822 -13.45 3.43 1.79
C ASP A 822 -14.12 4.09 2.99
N ILE A 823 -13.40 4.30 4.09
CA ILE A 823 -13.88 5.11 5.23
C ILE A 823 -14.09 6.58 4.83
N SER A 824 -13.51 6.99 3.71
CA SER A 824 -13.75 8.32 3.13
C SER A 824 -15.16 8.43 2.56
N PHE A 825 -15.87 7.34 2.27
CA PHE A 825 -17.23 7.39 1.72
C PHE A 825 -18.24 7.85 2.77
N ASN A 826 -18.60 9.13 2.71
CA ASN A 826 -19.56 9.78 3.61
C ASN A 826 -20.73 10.42 2.83
N ARG A 827 -21.74 10.88 3.59
CA ARG A 827 -22.97 11.46 3.03
C ARG A 827 -22.72 12.81 2.34
N VAL A 828 -21.75 13.59 2.81
CA VAL A 828 -21.38 14.88 2.18
C VAL A 828 -20.76 14.67 0.80
N LEU A 829 -19.85 13.72 0.64
CA LEU A 829 -19.27 13.40 -0.68
C LEU A 829 -20.32 12.85 -1.62
N ASN A 830 -21.28 12.06 -1.12
CA ASN A 830 -22.43 11.65 -1.92
C ASN A 830 -23.30 12.84 -2.36
N LEU A 831 -23.52 13.83 -1.48
CA LEU A 831 -24.23 15.06 -1.84
C LEU A 831 -23.46 15.87 -2.89
N LEU A 832 -22.14 16.06 -2.70
CA LEU A 832 -21.28 16.74 -3.67
C LEU A 832 -21.31 16.05 -5.03
N ARG A 833 -21.43 14.74 -5.07
CA ARG A 833 -21.59 13.98 -6.32
C ARG A 833 -22.91 14.24 -7.04
N VAL A 834 -23.99 14.52 -6.31
CA VAL A 834 -25.28 14.89 -6.88
C VAL A 834 -25.25 16.33 -7.41
N ILE A 835 -24.53 17.23 -6.72
CA ILE A 835 -24.47 18.65 -7.06
C ILE A 835 -23.45 18.94 -8.17
N LEU A 836 -22.28 18.30 -8.13
CA LEU A 836 -21.19 18.58 -9.07
C LEU A 836 -21.41 17.84 -10.40
N PRO A 837 -21.09 18.47 -11.55
CA PRO A 837 -21.07 17.77 -12.83
C PRO A 837 -20.17 16.54 -12.78
N PHE A 838 -20.65 15.41 -13.31
CA PHE A 838 -19.93 14.13 -13.30
C PHE A 838 -18.50 14.23 -13.85
N SER A 839 -18.29 15.07 -14.88
CA SER A 839 -16.97 15.29 -15.47
C SER A 839 -15.99 15.98 -14.51
N LEU A 840 -16.46 16.92 -13.68
CA LEU A 840 -15.65 17.60 -12.67
C LEU A 840 -15.31 16.64 -11.52
N LEU A 841 -16.28 15.86 -11.04
CA LEU A 841 -16.04 14.85 -10.01
C LEU A 841 -14.99 13.83 -10.48
N CYS A 842 -15.12 13.32 -11.70
CA CYS A 842 -14.12 12.43 -12.29
C CYS A 842 -12.75 13.12 -12.39
N ARG A 843 -12.67 14.39 -12.82
CA ARG A 843 -11.41 15.13 -12.91
C ARG A 843 -10.72 15.27 -11.55
N LEU A 844 -11.48 15.59 -10.50
CA LEU A 844 -10.94 15.70 -9.14
C LEU A 844 -10.45 14.35 -8.61
N GLY A 845 -11.23 13.28 -8.81
CA GLY A 845 -10.83 11.93 -8.43
C GLY A 845 -9.59 11.45 -9.18
N GLU A 846 -9.57 11.59 -10.51
CA GLU A 846 -8.42 11.23 -11.36
C GLU A 846 -7.17 12.03 -11.00
N SER A 847 -7.29 13.33 -10.69
CA SER A 847 -6.18 14.14 -10.22
C SER A 847 -5.60 13.58 -8.92
N ARG A 848 -6.45 13.25 -7.94
CA ARG A 848 -6.02 12.66 -6.67
C ARG A 848 -5.35 11.29 -6.85
N LEU A 849 -5.83 10.46 -7.79
CA LEU A 849 -5.19 9.18 -8.09
C LEU A 849 -3.83 9.36 -8.80
N ASN A 850 -3.75 10.29 -9.74
CA ASN A 850 -2.50 10.55 -10.47
C ASN A 850 -1.44 11.20 -9.59
N GLN A 851 -1.81 11.97 -8.57
CA GLN A 851 -0.88 12.50 -7.56
C GLN A 851 -0.09 11.39 -6.87
N ARG A 852 -0.70 10.21 -6.65
CA ARG A 852 -0.02 9.06 -6.05
C ARG A 852 0.90 8.36 -7.03
N PHE A 853 0.39 8.07 -8.23
CA PHE A 853 1.23 7.67 -9.36
C PHE A 853 0.49 7.94 -10.69
N ASN A 854 1.23 8.40 -11.69
CA ASN A 854 0.65 8.80 -12.96
C ASN A 854 0.26 7.56 -13.79
N HIS A 855 -1.04 7.32 -13.93
CA HIS A 855 -1.56 6.15 -14.63
C HIS A 855 -1.21 6.16 -16.13
N LYS A 856 -1.00 7.33 -16.73
CA LYS A 856 -0.56 7.44 -18.13
C LYS A 856 0.86 6.93 -18.26
N LEU A 857 1.74 7.40 -17.37
CA LEU A 857 3.14 7.01 -17.34
C LEU A 857 3.26 5.49 -17.17
N TYR A 858 2.53 4.92 -16.22
CA TYR A 858 2.52 3.48 -15.89
C TYR A 858 1.79 2.60 -16.91
N ALA A 859 1.38 3.17 -18.05
CA ALA A 859 0.63 2.49 -19.10
C ALA A 859 -0.73 1.89 -18.68
N LEU A 860 -1.29 2.35 -17.56
CA LEU A 860 -2.54 1.87 -16.96
C LEU A 860 -3.77 2.72 -17.31
N GLN A 861 -3.56 3.97 -17.74
CA GLN A 861 -4.65 4.93 -17.95
C GLN A 861 -5.71 4.37 -18.91
N PRO A 862 -6.98 4.31 -18.48
CA PRO A 862 -8.04 3.84 -19.33
C PRO A 862 -8.61 4.94 -20.23
N LYS A 863 -9.29 4.52 -21.31
CA LYS A 863 -10.04 5.42 -22.19
C LYS A 863 -11.29 6.03 -21.52
N HIS A 864 -11.77 5.43 -20.41
CA HIS A 864 -12.95 5.88 -19.69
C HIS A 864 -12.61 6.69 -18.43
N ARG A 865 -13.58 7.46 -17.94
CA ARG A 865 -13.46 8.25 -16.70
C ARG A 865 -13.46 7.35 -15.45
N LEU A 866 -12.95 7.85 -14.32
CA LEU A 866 -12.78 7.06 -13.09
C LEU A 866 -14.02 6.29 -12.64
N PHE A 867 -15.19 6.93 -12.60
CA PHE A 867 -16.42 6.33 -12.08
C PHE A 867 -17.30 5.68 -13.17
N SER A 868 -16.76 5.46 -14.37
CA SER A 868 -17.43 4.79 -15.50
C SER A 868 -17.14 3.28 -15.57
N GLN A 869 -16.31 2.77 -14.67
CA GLN A 869 -16.03 1.34 -14.50
C GLN A 869 -15.53 1.14 -13.06
N HIS A 870 -15.71 -0.06 -12.52
CA HIS A 870 -15.09 -0.40 -11.23
C HIS A 870 -13.57 -0.30 -11.31
N PRO A 871 -12.94 0.53 -10.46
CA PRO A 871 -11.50 0.59 -10.37
C PRO A 871 -10.94 -0.69 -9.74
N THR A 872 -9.68 -0.98 -10.02
CA THR A 872 -8.96 -2.13 -9.49
C THR A 872 -8.30 -1.74 -8.17
N VAL A 873 -8.51 -2.51 -7.10
CA VAL A 873 -7.91 -2.25 -5.79
C VAL A 873 -6.68 -3.11 -5.63
N ASN A 874 -5.49 -2.50 -5.62
CA ASN A 874 -4.23 -3.21 -5.41
C ASN A 874 -3.17 -2.26 -4.84
N ASP A 875 -2.48 -2.69 -3.78
CA ASP A 875 -1.52 -1.85 -3.05
C ASP A 875 -0.11 -1.86 -3.65
N GLU A 876 0.24 -2.89 -4.42
CA GLU A 876 1.62 -3.21 -4.79
C GLU A 876 1.91 -3.13 -6.29
N LEU A 877 0.87 -3.19 -7.14
CA LEU A 877 0.99 -3.22 -8.59
C LEU A 877 1.88 -2.09 -9.14
N PRO A 878 1.75 -0.81 -8.70
CA PRO A 878 2.66 0.25 -9.14
C PRO A 878 4.13 -0.06 -8.80
N ASN A 879 4.43 -0.57 -7.61
CA ASN A 879 5.81 -0.90 -7.21
C ASN A 879 6.40 -2.03 -8.06
N ARG A 880 5.55 -3.00 -8.45
CA ARG A 880 5.95 -4.11 -9.34
C ARG A 880 6.24 -3.64 -10.77
N ILE A 881 5.50 -2.66 -11.25
CA ILE A 881 5.78 -2.00 -12.53
C ILE A 881 7.06 -1.17 -12.44
N LEU A 882 7.25 -0.38 -11.38
CA LEU A 882 8.46 0.45 -11.17
C LEU A 882 9.75 -0.38 -11.14
N SER A 883 9.69 -1.56 -10.53
CA SER A 883 10.79 -2.53 -10.45
C SER A 883 10.92 -3.44 -11.68
N GLY A 884 10.01 -3.33 -12.65
CA GLY A 884 10.02 -4.13 -13.89
C GLY A 884 9.75 -5.62 -13.69
N THR A 885 9.24 -6.02 -12.53
CA THR A 885 8.78 -7.40 -12.26
C THR A 885 7.41 -7.68 -12.89
N VAL A 886 6.64 -6.63 -13.17
CA VAL A 886 5.42 -6.67 -13.96
C VAL A 886 5.56 -5.71 -15.15
N CYS A 887 5.45 -6.25 -16.36
CA CYS A 887 5.44 -5.48 -17.60
C CYS A 887 4.00 -5.37 -18.13
N VAL A 888 3.44 -4.17 -18.22
CA VAL A 888 2.07 -3.97 -18.75
C VAL A 888 2.10 -4.07 -20.27
N LYS A 889 1.26 -4.94 -20.84
CA LYS A 889 1.16 -5.15 -22.30
C LYS A 889 -0.22 -4.74 -22.83
N PRO A 890 -0.35 -4.41 -24.13
CA PRO A 890 -1.66 -4.31 -24.75
C PRO A 890 -2.38 -5.66 -24.78
N ASN A 891 -3.53 -5.70 -25.42
CA ASN A 891 -4.27 -6.94 -25.58
C ASN A 891 -3.44 -7.95 -26.40
N VAL A 892 -3.67 -9.25 -26.17
CA VAL A 892 -3.08 -10.30 -27.00
C VAL A 892 -3.74 -10.28 -28.38
N CYS A 893 -2.92 -10.33 -29.42
CA CYS A 893 -3.35 -10.42 -30.81
C CYS A 893 -3.52 -11.89 -31.22
N GLN A 894 -2.52 -12.74 -30.95
CA GLN A 894 -2.56 -14.17 -31.22
C GLN A 894 -1.49 -14.94 -30.43
N PHE A 895 -1.67 -16.25 -30.34
CA PHE A 895 -0.70 -17.20 -29.79
C PHE A 895 0.02 -17.95 -30.92
N GLN A 896 1.31 -18.23 -30.77
CA GLN A 896 2.10 -18.99 -31.75
C GLN A 896 3.05 -19.96 -31.03
N GLY A 897 2.63 -21.21 -30.83
CA GLY A 897 3.46 -22.20 -30.13
C GLY A 897 3.72 -21.83 -28.66
N SER A 898 4.93 -21.40 -28.31
CA SER A 898 5.25 -20.88 -26.96
C SER A 898 5.27 -19.35 -26.89
N SER A 899 5.02 -18.63 -27.97
CA SER A 899 5.07 -17.17 -28.00
C SER A 899 3.69 -16.53 -27.99
N VAL A 900 3.65 -15.29 -27.51
CA VAL A 900 2.45 -14.44 -27.44
C VAL A 900 2.73 -13.15 -28.19
N VAL A 901 1.91 -12.87 -29.20
CA VAL A 901 1.99 -11.64 -30.00
C VAL A 901 0.94 -10.65 -29.48
N PHE A 902 1.35 -9.41 -29.20
CA PHE A 902 0.47 -8.36 -28.70
C PHE A 902 0.04 -7.39 -29.81
N GLU A 903 -1.04 -6.62 -29.58
CA GLU A 903 -1.59 -5.66 -30.56
C GLU A 903 -0.61 -4.53 -30.97
N ASP A 904 0.44 -4.27 -30.20
CA ASP A 904 1.49 -3.30 -30.55
C ASP A 904 2.62 -3.90 -31.40
N GLY A 905 2.49 -5.17 -31.81
CA GLY A 905 3.51 -5.90 -32.56
C GLY A 905 4.64 -6.47 -31.72
N THR A 906 4.65 -6.24 -30.40
CA THR A 906 5.64 -6.88 -29.53
C THR A 906 5.35 -8.37 -29.39
N VAL A 907 6.42 -9.17 -29.34
CA VAL A 907 6.35 -10.63 -29.21
C VAL A 907 7.11 -11.02 -27.96
N GLU A 908 6.49 -11.84 -27.11
CA GLU A 908 7.15 -12.45 -25.96
C GLU A 908 7.21 -13.95 -26.17
N GLU A 909 8.43 -14.48 -26.22
CA GLU A 909 8.71 -15.91 -26.44
C GLU A 909 8.76 -16.69 -25.12
N ASP A 910 8.73 -18.02 -25.22
CA ASP A 910 8.87 -18.96 -24.09
C ASP A 910 7.90 -18.69 -22.93
N ILE A 911 6.63 -18.40 -23.24
CA ILE A 911 5.59 -18.24 -22.24
C ILE A 911 5.14 -19.63 -21.76
N ASP A 912 5.28 -19.86 -20.45
CA ASP A 912 4.94 -21.14 -19.83
C ASP A 912 3.49 -21.18 -19.33
N LEU A 913 2.94 -20.02 -18.94
CA LEU A 913 1.61 -19.90 -18.34
C LEU A 913 0.83 -18.70 -18.87
N VAL A 914 -0.46 -18.90 -19.12
CA VAL A 914 -1.44 -17.86 -19.38
C VAL A 914 -2.61 -17.95 -18.39
N VAL A 915 -2.82 -16.90 -17.59
CA VAL A 915 -3.96 -16.82 -16.67
C VAL A 915 -5.03 -15.88 -17.21
N PHE A 916 -6.23 -16.42 -17.46
CA PHE A 916 -7.39 -15.63 -17.87
C PHE A 916 -8.11 -15.06 -16.65
N ALA A 917 -7.86 -13.79 -16.33
CA ALA A 917 -8.58 -13.02 -15.31
C ALA A 917 -9.75 -12.22 -15.94
N THR A 918 -10.53 -12.90 -16.78
CA THR A 918 -11.56 -12.34 -17.69
C THR A 918 -12.95 -12.25 -17.08
N GLY A 919 -13.12 -12.63 -15.82
CA GLY A 919 -14.34 -12.44 -15.03
C GLY A 919 -15.27 -13.64 -15.06
N TYR A 920 -16.52 -13.44 -14.63
CA TYR A 920 -17.48 -14.51 -14.42
C TYR A 920 -18.81 -14.21 -15.10
N SER A 921 -19.57 -15.25 -15.38
CA SER A 921 -20.99 -15.20 -15.71
C SER A 921 -21.83 -15.73 -14.54
N PHE A 922 -23.14 -15.48 -14.60
CA PHE A 922 -24.08 -16.01 -13.62
C PHE A 922 -25.30 -16.64 -14.30
N SER A 923 -25.84 -17.67 -13.69
CA SER A 923 -27.04 -18.39 -14.15
C SER A 923 -27.73 -19.07 -12.96
N TYR A 924 -29.01 -19.39 -13.14
CA TYR A 924 -29.85 -20.04 -12.11
C TYR A 924 -30.45 -21.33 -12.71
N PRO A 925 -29.64 -22.40 -12.90
CA PRO A 925 -30.05 -23.58 -13.65
C PRO A 925 -31.21 -24.36 -13.01
N PHE A 926 -31.40 -24.22 -11.70
CA PHE A 926 -32.52 -24.81 -10.95
C PHE A 926 -33.82 -23.99 -11.03
N LEU A 927 -33.83 -22.86 -11.73
CA LEU A 927 -35.01 -22.00 -11.87
C LEU A 927 -35.44 -21.94 -13.34
N SER A 928 -36.75 -22.03 -13.61
CA SER A 928 -37.26 -21.91 -14.97
C SER A 928 -36.91 -20.55 -15.59
N SER A 929 -36.54 -20.54 -16.87
CA SER A 929 -36.29 -19.31 -17.64
C SER A 929 -37.54 -18.42 -17.75
N SER A 930 -38.74 -19.00 -17.59
CA SER A 930 -40.00 -18.24 -17.50
C SER A 930 -40.12 -17.41 -16.22
N VAL A 931 -39.43 -17.79 -15.14
CA VAL A 931 -39.41 -17.05 -13.87
C VAL A 931 -38.29 -16.01 -13.88
N LEU A 932 -37.09 -16.41 -14.32
CA LEU A 932 -35.93 -15.51 -14.42
C LEU A 932 -35.03 -15.91 -15.58
N GLY A 933 -35.21 -15.24 -16.72
CA GLY A 933 -34.27 -15.32 -17.83
C GLY A 933 -32.98 -14.54 -17.54
N VAL A 934 -31.83 -15.18 -17.75
CA VAL A 934 -30.52 -14.52 -17.74
C VAL A 934 -29.91 -14.59 -19.13
N THR A 935 -29.69 -13.44 -19.74
CA THR A 935 -29.05 -13.31 -21.05
C THR A 935 -27.93 -12.28 -20.97
N GLU A 936 -26.72 -12.62 -21.43
CA GLU A 936 -25.54 -11.74 -21.40
C GLU A 936 -25.27 -11.08 -20.03
N ASN A 937 -25.38 -11.85 -18.93
CA ASN A 937 -25.28 -11.35 -17.56
C ASN A 937 -26.30 -10.25 -17.22
N ARG A 938 -27.47 -10.23 -17.86
CA ARG A 938 -28.59 -9.35 -17.51
C ARG A 938 -29.72 -10.18 -16.93
N ALA A 939 -30.30 -9.69 -15.84
CA ALA A 939 -31.49 -10.26 -15.21
C ALA A 939 -32.49 -9.13 -14.94
N SER A 940 -33.75 -9.33 -15.33
CA SER A 940 -34.81 -8.34 -15.09
C SER A 940 -35.33 -8.48 -13.67
N LEU A 941 -34.81 -7.66 -12.75
CA LEU A 941 -35.13 -7.71 -11.33
C LEU A 941 -35.38 -6.30 -10.78
N TYR A 942 -36.54 -6.11 -10.15
CA TYR A 942 -36.88 -4.88 -9.45
C TYR A 942 -35.92 -4.68 -8.28
N LYS A 943 -35.20 -3.54 -8.33
CA LYS A 943 -34.08 -3.22 -7.43
C LYS A 943 -33.04 -4.34 -7.28
N TYR A 944 -32.86 -5.17 -8.30
CA TYR A 944 -31.97 -6.36 -8.25
C TYR A 944 -32.36 -7.44 -7.24
N VAL A 945 -33.63 -7.45 -6.77
CA VAL A 945 -34.13 -8.42 -5.77
C VAL A 945 -35.30 -9.24 -6.31
N PHE A 946 -36.36 -8.61 -6.81
CA PHE A 946 -37.63 -9.29 -7.12
C PHE A 946 -37.86 -9.43 -8.62
N PRO A 947 -38.26 -10.60 -9.14
CA PRO A 947 -38.74 -10.72 -10.51
C PRO A 947 -40.08 -9.98 -10.68
N PRO A 948 -40.19 -9.00 -11.61
CA PRO A 948 -41.40 -8.18 -11.75
C PRO A 948 -42.59 -8.93 -12.36
N GLU A 949 -42.31 -10.03 -13.08
CA GLU A 949 -43.30 -10.86 -13.78
C GLU A 949 -44.04 -11.85 -12.87
N LEU A 950 -43.62 -11.96 -11.60
CA LEU A 950 -44.15 -12.94 -10.68
C LEU A 950 -45.48 -12.45 -10.05
N GLU A 951 -46.54 -13.24 -10.18
CA GLU A 951 -47.89 -12.88 -9.65
C GLU A 951 -47.91 -12.68 -8.13
N ARG A 952 -47.12 -13.49 -7.39
CA ARG A 952 -46.97 -13.41 -5.93
C ARG A 952 -45.51 -13.11 -5.60
N PRO A 953 -45.19 -12.06 -4.83
CA PRO A 953 -43.81 -11.66 -4.56
C PRO A 953 -43.15 -12.56 -3.49
N THR A 954 -43.01 -13.85 -3.77
CA THR A 954 -42.50 -14.89 -2.86
C THR A 954 -41.16 -15.48 -3.32
N LEU A 955 -40.49 -14.86 -4.30
CA LEU A 955 -39.10 -15.16 -4.70
C LEU A 955 -38.24 -13.91 -4.60
N ALA A 956 -37.06 -14.01 -3.99
CA ALA A 956 -36.09 -12.92 -3.92
C ALA A 956 -34.67 -13.41 -4.25
N ILE A 957 -33.94 -12.66 -5.07
CA ILE A 957 -32.53 -12.87 -5.36
C ILE A 957 -31.70 -11.93 -4.49
N ILE A 958 -30.79 -12.47 -3.68
CA ILE A 958 -30.04 -11.69 -2.70
C ILE A 958 -28.54 -11.74 -3.01
N GLY A 959 -27.91 -10.58 -3.13
CA GLY A 959 -26.49 -10.43 -3.44
C GLY A 959 -26.14 -10.45 -4.94
N LEU A 960 -27.13 -10.37 -5.85
CA LEU A 960 -26.90 -10.16 -7.29
C LEU A 960 -26.70 -8.67 -7.59
N VAL A 961 -25.65 -8.08 -7.02
CA VAL A 961 -25.34 -6.67 -7.20
C VAL A 961 -23.83 -6.42 -7.01
N GLN A 962 -23.28 -5.43 -7.72
CA GLN A 962 -21.89 -5.00 -7.61
C GLN A 962 -21.83 -3.53 -7.13
N PRO A 963 -21.81 -3.30 -5.81
CA PRO A 963 -21.73 -1.95 -5.27
C PRO A 963 -20.32 -1.37 -5.41
N LEU A 964 -20.22 -0.05 -5.62
CA LEU A 964 -19.04 0.73 -5.25
C LEU A 964 -18.96 0.87 -3.71
N GLY A 965 -18.72 -0.26 -3.04
CA GLY A 965 -18.74 -0.42 -1.58
C GLY A 965 -18.80 -1.90 -1.18
N ALA A 966 -19.14 -2.20 0.08
CA ALA A 966 -19.19 -3.57 0.59
C ALA A 966 -20.51 -4.28 0.26
N ILE A 967 -20.44 -5.58 -0.10
CA ILE A 967 -21.61 -6.38 -0.49
C ILE A 967 -22.40 -6.92 0.72
N MET A 968 -21.74 -7.24 1.84
CA MET A 968 -22.38 -7.85 3.00
C MET A 968 -23.51 -6.99 3.59
N PRO A 969 -23.33 -5.69 3.91
CA PRO A 969 -24.41 -4.85 4.39
C PRO A 969 -25.49 -4.60 3.33
N VAL A 970 -25.13 -4.62 2.04
CA VAL A 970 -26.10 -4.52 0.94
C VAL A 970 -27.00 -5.76 0.89
N ALA A 971 -26.40 -6.96 0.96
CA ALA A 971 -27.15 -8.22 1.01
C ALA A 971 -28.03 -8.32 2.26
N GLU A 972 -27.55 -7.84 3.40
CA GLU A 972 -28.37 -7.73 4.63
C GLU A 972 -29.56 -6.80 4.42
N MET A 973 -29.36 -5.62 3.84
CA MET A 973 -30.46 -4.69 3.58
C MET A 973 -31.48 -5.25 2.58
N GLN A 974 -31.01 -5.94 1.53
CA GLN A 974 -31.88 -6.67 0.60
C GLN A 974 -32.70 -7.76 1.34
N ALA A 975 -32.06 -8.54 2.22
CA ALA A 975 -32.70 -9.59 3.00
C ALA A 975 -33.75 -9.04 3.99
N ARG A 976 -33.46 -7.92 4.67
CA ARG A 976 -34.40 -7.23 5.56
C ARG A 976 -35.65 -6.81 4.81
N TRP A 977 -35.49 -6.22 3.62
CA TRP A 977 -36.63 -5.84 2.79
C TRP A 977 -37.40 -7.06 2.29
N ALA A 978 -36.70 -8.10 1.81
CA ALA A 978 -37.30 -9.32 1.29
C ALA A 978 -38.15 -10.07 2.34
N ALA A 979 -37.63 -10.26 3.54
CA ALA A 979 -38.36 -10.91 4.64
C ALA A 979 -39.66 -10.17 4.97
N ARG A 980 -39.64 -8.83 4.97
CA ARG A 980 -40.84 -8.02 5.25
C ARG A 980 -41.87 -8.06 4.13
N VAL A 981 -41.44 -8.14 2.87
CA VAL A 981 -42.33 -8.38 1.73
C VAL A 981 -42.97 -9.77 1.84
N PHE A 982 -42.18 -10.80 2.16
CA PHE A 982 -42.69 -12.17 2.37
C PHE A 982 -43.65 -12.28 3.54
N LYS A 983 -43.50 -11.45 4.58
CA LYS A 983 -44.44 -11.37 5.69
C LYS A 983 -45.70 -10.55 5.36
N GLY A 984 -45.67 -9.75 4.29
CA GLY A 984 -46.74 -8.84 3.89
C GLY A 984 -46.73 -7.49 4.62
N LEU A 985 -45.66 -7.17 5.36
CA LEU A 985 -45.48 -5.88 6.03
C LEU A 985 -45.09 -4.77 5.07
N ASN A 986 -44.45 -5.13 3.95
CA ASN A 986 -44.12 -4.24 2.84
C ASN A 986 -44.77 -4.77 1.56
N LYS A 987 -45.30 -3.86 0.73
CA LYS A 987 -45.90 -4.20 -0.57
C LYS A 987 -45.03 -3.70 -1.70
N LEU A 988 -44.86 -4.52 -2.74
CA LEU A 988 -44.23 -4.09 -3.97
C LEU A 988 -45.20 -3.20 -4.78
N PRO A 989 -44.67 -2.25 -5.57
CA PRO A 989 -45.51 -1.47 -6.48
C PRO A 989 -46.04 -2.35 -7.63
N PRO A 990 -47.03 -1.85 -8.42
CA PRO A 990 -47.53 -2.56 -9.60
C PRO A 990 -46.42 -2.92 -10.60
N LYS A 991 -46.64 -3.99 -11.37
CA LYS A 991 -45.68 -4.51 -12.37
C LYS A 991 -45.13 -3.43 -13.30
N ASP A 992 -45.99 -2.59 -13.85
CA ASP A 992 -45.57 -1.54 -14.79
C ASP A 992 -44.62 -0.52 -14.15
N ALA A 993 -44.83 -0.19 -12.87
CA ALA A 993 -43.93 0.69 -12.12
C ALA A 993 -42.58 0.01 -11.84
N MET A 994 -42.57 -1.30 -11.55
CA MET A 994 -41.33 -2.07 -11.40
C MET A 994 -40.54 -2.14 -12.70
N LEU A 995 -41.19 -2.43 -13.83
CA LEU A 995 -40.55 -2.47 -15.15
C LEU A 995 -40.01 -1.09 -15.56
N LYS A 996 -40.73 -0.02 -15.24
CA LYS A 996 -40.27 1.35 -15.43
C LYS A 996 -38.99 1.65 -14.64
N ASP A 997 -38.93 1.31 -13.35
CA ASP A 997 -37.72 1.47 -12.51
C ASP A 997 -36.53 0.68 -13.07
N ILE A 998 -36.75 -0.56 -13.50
CA ILE A 998 -35.72 -1.41 -14.11
C ILE A 998 -35.16 -0.75 -15.37
N LYS A 999 -36.04 -0.26 -16.25
CA LYS A 999 -35.65 0.41 -17.50
C LYS A 999 -34.87 1.70 -17.20
N GLU A 1000 -35.36 2.54 -16.30
CA GLU A 1000 -34.70 3.79 -15.92
C GLU A 1000 -33.30 3.53 -15.34
N LYS A 1001 -33.16 2.55 -14.43
CA LYS A 1001 -31.85 2.16 -13.89
C LYS A 1001 -30.91 1.60 -14.95
N ALA A 1002 -31.42 0.78 -15.87
CA ALA A 1002 -30.63 0.26 -16.99
C ALA A 1002 -30.13 1.39 -17.91
N GLU A 1003 -30.97 2.37 -18.22
CA GLU A 1003 -30.61 3.55 -19.02
C GLU A 1003 -29.59 4.45 -18.31
N THR A 1004 -29.79 4.74 -17.01
CA THR A 1004 -28.84 5.53 -16.21
C THR A 1004 -27.49 4.84 -16.11
N MET A 1005 -27.47 3.52 -15.92
CA MET A 1005 -26.24 2.74 -15.90
C MET A 1005 -25.56 2.75 -17.27
N ALA A 1006 -26.30 2.55 -18.37
CA ALA A 1006 -25.76 2.56 -19.74
C ALA A 1006 -25.16 3.92 -20.13
N LYS A 1007 -25.74 5.04 -19.65
CA LYS A 1007 -25.20 6.40 -19.87
C LYS A 1007 -23.85 6.63 -19.20
N ARG A 1008 -23.57 5.92 -18.10
CA ARG A 1008 -22.38 6.18 -17.26
C ARG A 1008 -21.29 5.13 -17.39
N TYR A 1009 -21.66 3.86 -17.40
CA TYR A 1009 -20.72 2.74 -17.35
C TYR A 1009 -20.34 2.27 -18.74
N VAL A 1010 -19.09 1.79 -18.88
CA VAL A 1010 -18.63 1.22 -20.15
C VAL A 1010 -19.40 -0.06 -20.47
N THR A 1011 -19.98 -0.13 -21.67
CA THR A 1011 -20.69 -1.31 -22.18
C THR A 1011 -19.79 -2.56 -22.12
N SER A 1012 -20.18 -3.49 -21.25
CA SER A 1012 -19.46 -4.74 -21.00
C SER A 1012 -20.38 -5.71 -20.26
N PRO A 1013 -20.34 -7.02 -20.53
CA PRO A 1013 -21.04 -8.04 -19.74
C PRO A 1013 -20.62 -8.08 -18.25
N ARG A 1014 -19.53 -7.39 -17.89
CA ARG A 1014 -19.07 -7.21 -16.50
C ARG A 1014 -19.83 -6.09 -15.76
N HIS A 1015 -20.49 -5.16 -16.46
CA HIS A 1015 -21.07 -3.96 -15.86
C HIS A 1015 -22.60 -3.90 -15.96
N THR A 1016 -23.26 -5.02 -15.65
CA THR A 1016 -24.72 -5.17 -15.80
C THR A 1016 -25.51 -5.03 -14.49
N ILE A 1017 -24.84 -5.03 -13.34
CA ILE A 1017 -25.46 -5.05 -12.00
C ILE A 1017 -24.85 -4.00 -11.06
N GLN A 1018 -24.50 -2.82 -11.60
CA GLN A 1018 -23.74 -1.80 -10.88
C GLN A 1018 -24.61 -0.88 -10.03
N VAL A 1019 -24.21 -0.64 -8.78
CA VAL A 1019 -24.87 0.33 -7.89
C VAL A 1019 -23.88 1.19 -7.12
N ASP A 1020 -24.32 2.39 -6.75
CA ASP A 1020 -23.60 3.23 -5.80
C ASP A 1020 -24.06 2.89 -4.37
N TYR A 1021 -23.11 2.64 -3.47
CA TYR A 1021 -23.39 2.10 -2.14
C TYR A 1021 -24.37 2.97 -1.33
N VAL A 1022 -24.07 4.26 -1.11
CA VAL A 1022 -24.91 5.12 -0.25
C VAL A 1022 -26.32 5.33 -0.82
N PRO A 1023 -26.52 5.68 -2.11
CA PRO A 1023 -27.85 5.84 -2.67
C PRO A 1023 -28.69 4.56 -2.63
N TYR A 1024 -28.09 3.41 -2.96
CA TYR A 1024 -28.81 2.13 -2.97
C TYR A 1024 -29.19 1.68 -1.55
N MET A 1025 -28.29 1.83 -0.58
CA MET A 1025 -28.58 1.56 0.83
C MET A 1025 -29.70 2.46 1.36
N ASP A 1026 -29.69 3.76 1.06
CA ASP A 1026 -30.75 4.69 1.44
C ASP A 1026 -32.09 4.38 0.75
N GLU A 1027 -32.05 3.92 -0.50
CA GLU A 1027 -33.23 3.50 -1.26
C GLU A 1027 -33.91 2.30 -0.59
N LEU A 1028 -33.17 1.23 -0.31
CA LEU A 1028 -33.72 0.06 0.37
C LEU A 1028 -34.09 0.36 1.83
N ALA A 1029 -33.30 1.18 2.52
CA ALA A 1029 -33.60 1.60 3.88
C ALA A 1029 -34.89 2.43 3.96
N ARG A 1030 -35.29 3.10 2.88
CA ARG A 1030 -36.60 3.78 2.79
C ARG A 1030 -37.73 2.75 2.73
N GLU A 1031 -37.60 1.71 1.92
CA GLU A 1031 -38.59 0.63 1.83
C GLU A 1031 -38.78 -0.08 3.17
N VAL A 1032 -37.68 -0.33 3.89
CA VAL A 1032 -37.72 -0.99 5.21
C VAL A 1032 -38.18 -0.02 6.32
N GLY A 1033 -38.07 1.29 6.13
CA GLY A 1033 -38.40 2.30 7.14
C GLY A 1033 -37.28 2.58 8.15
N VAL A 1034 -36.02 2.36 7.76
CA VAL A 1034 -34.83 2.45 8.64
C VAL A 1034 -33.81 3.49 8.19
N ARG A 1035 -34.06 4.20 7.07
CA ARG A 1035 -33.19 5.29 6.57
C ARG A 1035 -32.96 6.32 7.67
N PRO A 1036 -31.75 6.74 8.05
CA PRO A 1036 -31.54 7.73 9.10
C PRO A 1036 -32.22 9.08 8.81
N ASN A 1037 -32.91 9.68 9.81
CA ASN A 1037 -33.38 11.07 9.71
C ASN A 1037 -32.30 12.01 10.26
N PHE A 1038 -31.41 12.46 9.38
CA PHE A 1038 -30.25 13.26 9.77
C PHE A 1038 -30.63 14.62 10.36
N LEU A 1039 -31.66 15.32 9.84
CA LEU A 1039 -32.11 16.60 10.42
C LEU A 1039 -32.64 16.40 11.84
N GLY A 1040 -33.47 15.37 12.04
CA GLY A 1040 -33.95 15.00 13.36
C GLY A 1040 -32.82 14.58 14.30
N LEU A 1041 -31.81 13.87 13.80
CA LEU A 1041 -30.63 13.49 14.57
C LEU A 1041 -29.77 14.70 14.95
N LEU A 1042 -29.55 15.67 14.06
CA LEU A 1042 -28.79 16.88 14.38
C LEU A 1042 -29.43 17.70 15.50
N LEU A 1043 -30.77 17.71 15.58
CA LEU A 1043 -31.51 18.41 16.64
C LEU A 1043 -31.54 17.63 17.96
N ARG A 1044 -31.68 16.30 17.92
CA ARG A 1044 -31.84 15.45 19.13
C ARG A 1044 -30.53 14.92 19.70
N ASP A 1045 -29.58 14.56 18.85
CA ASP A 1045 -28.26 14.04 19.20
C ASP A 1045 -27.21 14.54 18.20
N PRO A 1046 -26.74 15.80 18.34
CA PRO A 1046 -25.87 16.44 17.38
C PRO A 1046 -24.55 15.71 17.16
N ARG A 1047 -24.06 14.96 18.17
CA ARG A 1047 -22.81 14.18 18.05
C ARG A 1047 -22.97 13.03 17.06
N VAL A 1048 -24.07 12.27 17.19
CA VAL A 1048 -24.39 11.19 16.25
C VAL A 1048 -24.79 11.76 14.89
N GLY A 1049 -25.59 12.82 14.87
CA GLY A 1049 -25.99 13.50 13.64
C GLY A 1049 -24.81 13.97 12.81
N LEU A 1050 -23.80 14.59 13.43
CA LEU A 1050 -22.58 15.02 12.77
C LEU A 1050 -21.72 13.83 12.31
N SER A 1051 -21.63 12.77 13.12
CA SER A 1051 -20.89 11.55 12.77
C SER A 1051 -21.52 10.80 11.60
N VAL A 1052 -22.85 10.79 11.49
CA VAL A 1052 -23.60 10.21 10.37
C VAL A 1052 -23.42 11.03 9.09
N LEU A 1053 -23.34 12.37 9.22
CA LEU A 1053 -23.21 13.28 8.09
C LEU A 1053 -21.79 13.34 7.52
N LEU A 1054 -20.81 13.61 8.39
CA LEU A 1054 -19.41 13.85 8.02
C LEU A 1054 -18.53 12.60 8.10
N GLY A 1055 -18.90 11.65 8.96
CA GLY A 1055 -18.18 10.39 9.11
C GLY A 1055 -18.54 9.35 8.04
N PRO A 1056 -17.87 8.20 8.05
CA PRO A 1056 -18.13 7.11 7.11
C PRO A 1056 -19.58 6.65 7.18
N CYS A 1057 -20.15 6.30 6.02
CA CYS A 1057 -21.49 5.72 5.92
C CYS A 1057 -21.48 4.24 6.35
N THR A 1058 -21.17 3.98 7.62
CA THR A 1058 -21.12 2.64 8.19
C THR A 1058 -22.51 2.01 8.31
N PRO A 1059 -22.62 0.67 8.22
CA PRO A 1059 -23.90 -0.02 8.19
C PRO A 1059 -24.70 0.12 9.49
N TYR A 1060 -24.04 0.39 10.63
CA TYR A 1060 -24.66 0.68 11.92
C TYR A 1060 -25.75 1.76 11.85
N GLN A 1061 -25.59 2.74 10.94
CA GLN A 1061 -26.54 3.83 10.77
C GLN A 1061 -27.96 3.33 10.45
N PHE A 1062 -28.07 2.20 9.74
CA PHE A 1062 -29.35 1.61 9.32
C PHE A 1062 -30.02 0.76 10.41
N ARG A 1063 -29.49 0.79 11.63
CA ARG A 1063 -30.08 0.18 12.85
C ARG A 1063 -30.36 1.21 13.94
N LEU A 1064 -30.21 2.51 13.65
CA LEU A 1064 -30.52 3.60 14.60
C LEU A 1064 -32.02 3.74 14.90
N ARG A 1065 -32.87 3.39 13.94
CA ARG A 1065 -34.33 3.49 14.04
C ARG A 1065 -35.03 2.42 13.20
N GLY A 1066 -36.35 2.35 13.34
CA GLY A 1066 -37.21 1.46 12.56
C GLY A 1066 -37.15 -0.01 13.03
N PRO A 1067 -37.74 -0.94 12.26
CA PRO A 1067 -37.78 -2.35 12.61
C PRO A 1067 -36.37 -2.95 12.72
N GLY A 1068 -36.13 -3.76 13.75
CA GLY A 1068 -34.83 -4.36 14.01
C GLY A 1068 -33.77 -3.36 14.51
N ARG A 1069 -34.18 -2.25 15.15
CA ARG A 1069 -33.26 -1.30 15.81
C ARG A 1069 -32.29 -2.04 16.74
N TRP A 1070 -31.03 -1.62 16.75
CA TRP A 1070 -29.98 -2.17 17.63
C TRP A 1070 -29.51 -1.12 18.62
N GLU A 1071 -29.55 -1.43 19.92
CA GLU A 1071 -29.18 -0.50 21.00
C GLU A 1071 -27.71 -0.06 20.90
N GLY A 1072 -26.82 -0.97 20.49
CA GLY A 1072 -25.39 -0.69 20.32
C GLY A 1072 -25.04 0.20 19.12
N ALA A 1073 -25.99 0.47 18.20
CA ALA A 1073 -25.72 1.19 16.95
C ALA A 1073 -25.13 2.58 17.19
N ARG A 1074 -25.66 3.30 18.19
CA ARG A 1074 -25.16 4.62 18.58
C ARG A 1074 -23.70 4.57 19.01
N GLN A 1075 -23.37 3.66 19.92
CA GLN A 1075 -22.02 3.54 20.46
C GLN A 1075 -21.06 3.05 19.38
N ALA A 1076 -21.48 2.13 18.52
CA ALA A 1076 -20.70 1.63 17.40
C ALA A 1076 -20.29 2.77 16.45
N ILE A 1077 -21.20 3.69 16.10
CA ILE A 1077 -20.88 4.86 15.25
C ILE A 1077 -19.87 5.78 15.92
N LEU A 1078 -20.02 6.06 17.21
CA LEU A 1078 -19.13 6.99 17.92
C LEU A 1078 -17.71 6.43 18.12
N THR A 1079 -17.57 5.11 18.25
CA THR A 1079 -16.30 4.42 18.54
C THR A 1079 -15.64 3.79 17.31
N GLN A 1080 -16.21 3.92 16.12
CA GLN A 1080 -15.70 3.30 14.88
C GLN A 1080 -14.24 3.68 14.59
N TRP A 1081 -13.84 4.93 14.82
CA TRP A 1081 -12.47 5.39 14.60
C TRP A 1081 -11.47 4.77 15.58
N GLU A 1082 -11.90 4.46 16.80
CA GLU A 1082 -11.08 3.77 17.79
C GLU A 1082 -10.82 2.33 17.36
N ARG A 1083 -11.87 1.62 16.91
CA ARG A 1083 -11.74 0.25 16.37
C ARG A 1083 -10.91 0.19 15.10
N VAL A 1084 -10.99 1.20 14.23
CA VAL A 1084 -10.13 1.31 13.03
C VAL A 1084 -8.66 1.50 13.42
N ALA A 1085 -8.38 2.32 14.44
CA ALA A 1085 -7.01 2.61 14.86
C ALA A 1085 -6.37 1.48 15.69
N LYS A 1086 -7.16 0.74 16.48
CA LYS A 1086 -6.69 -0.30 17.41
C LYS A 1086 -5.71 -1.32 16.80
N PRO A 1087 -5.99 -1.96 15.64
CA PRO A 1087 -5.08 -2.98 15.08
C PRO A 1087 -3.77 -2.41 14.54
N MET A 1088 -3.70 -1.09 14.29
CA MET A 1088 -2.47 -0.43 13.81
C MET A 1088 -1.64 0.17 14.96
N LYS A 1089 -2.28 0.54 16.09
CA LYS A 1089 -1.64 1.11 17.29
C LYS A 1089 -1.09 0.03 18.22
N THR A 1090 -0.27 -0.87 17.71
CA THR A 1090 0.24 -2.04 18.46
C THR A 1090 1.55 -1.78 19.20
N ARG A 1091 2.14 -0.58 19.05
CA ARG A 1091 3.25 -0.09 19.87
C ARG A 1091 2.87 1.25 20.52
N PRO A 1092 3.12 1.45 21.82
CA PRO A 1092 2.91 2.74 22.47
C PRO A 1092 3.88 3.79 21.91
N VAL A 1093 3.34 4.97 21.61
CA VAL A 1093 4.09 6.14 21.13
C VAL A 1093 3.76 7.33 22.03
N PRO A 1094 4.74 8.06 22.59
CA PRO A 1094 4.48 9.19 23.49
C PRO A 1094 3.53 10.21 22.87
N GLU A 1095 2.53 10.68 23.63
CA GLU A 1095 1.66 11.76 23.19
C GLU A 1095 2.46 13.05 22.99
N CYS A 1096 2.27 13.72 21.86
CA CYS A 1096 2.76 15.09 21.71
C CYS A 1096 1.75 16.01 22.41
N PRO A 1097 2.17 17.08 23.10
CA PRO A 1097 1.25 18.12 23.53
C PRO A 1097 0.42 18.58 22.33
N ARG A 1098 -0.91 18.62 22.46
CA ARG A 1098 -1.78 19.16 21.41
C ARG A 1098 -1.32 20.57 21.08
N SER A 1099 -0.69 20.79 19.92
CA SER A 1099 -0.53 22.16 19.44
C SER A 1099 -1.93 22.64 19.07
N SER A 1100 -2.44 23.60 19.84
CA SER A 1100 -3.74 24.24 19.67
C SER A 1100 -3.77 25.17 18.46
N THR A 1101 -3.22 24.72 17.34
CA THR A 1101 -3.29 25.41 16.05
C THR A 1101 -4.34 24.68 15.22
N LEU A 1102 -5.62 24.94 15.53
CA LEU A 1102 -6.64 24.80 14.49
C LEU A 1102 -6.21 25.74 13.36
N SER A 1103 -5.97 25.18 12.17
CA SER A 1103 -5.57 25.98 11.02
C SER A 1103 -6.66 27.02 10.73
N LEU A 1104 -6.30 28.31 10.80
CA LEU A 1104 -7.13 29.45 10.40
C LEU A 1104 -7.69 29.34 8.96
N LEU A 1105 -7.24 28.35 8.19
CA LEU A 1105 -7.63 28.10 6.81
C LEU A 1105 -9.05 27.52 6.68
N LEU A 1106 -9.54 26.71 7.64
CA LEU A 1106 -10.83 26.03 7.50
C LEU A 1106 -12.05 26.98 7.53
N PRO A 1107 -12.13 27.97 8.44
CA PRO A 1107 -13.23 28.94 8.45
C PRO A 1107 -13.21 29.85 7.22
N VAL A 1108 -12.03 30.26 6.77
CA VAL A 1108 -11.84 31.16 5.61
C VAL A 1108 -12.22 30.47 4.30
N SER A 1109 -11.87 29.18 4.15
CA SER A 1109 -12.24 28.38 2.98
C SER A 1109 -13.73 28.05 2.93
N VAL A 1110 -14.38 27.82 4.08
CA VAL A 1110 -15.84 27.67 4.16
C VAL A 1110 -16.56 28.99 3.82
N ALA A 1111 -16.06 30.12 4.30
CA ALA A 1111 -16.62 31.44 3.98
C ALA A 1111 -16.46 31.82 2.49
N THR A 1112 -15.31 31.50 1.88
CA THR A 1112 -15.12 31.71 0.43
C THR A 1112 -15.96 30.77 -0.42
N LEU A 1113 -16.18 29.52 0.01
CA LEU A 1113 -17.08 28.60 -0.68
C LEU A 1113 -18.54 29.08 -0.61
N LEU A 1114 -18.98 29.57 0.56
CA LEU A 1114 -20.31 30.17 0.73
C LEU A 1114 -20.50 31.43 -0.11
N LEU A 1115 -19.48 32.31 -0.16
CA LEU A 1115 -19.49 33.50 -1.01
C LEU A 1115 -19.48 33.15 -2.51
N ALA A 1116 -18.75 32.12 -2.93
CA ALA A 1116 -18.75 31.63 -4.30
C ALA A 1116 -20.11 31.02 -4.70
N VAL A 1117 -20.74 30.26 -3.81
CA VAL A 1117 -22.10 29.71 -4.03
C VAL A 1117 -23.14 30.84 -4.11
N LEU A 1118 -23.03 31.86 -3.25
CA LEU A 1118 -23.92 33.04 -3.28
C LEU A 1118 -23.69 33.91 -4.52
N TYR A 1119 -22.44 34.02 -4.99
CA TYR A 1119 -22.08 34.76 -6.20
C TYR A 1119 -22.58 34.06 -7.47
N ILE A 1120 -22.45 32.73 -7.55
CA ILE A 1120 -23.00 31.92 -8.65
C ILE A 1120 -24.54 32.00 -8.66
N LYS A 1121 -25.17 32.06 -7.48
CA LYS A 1121 -26.62 32.23 -7.35
C LYS A 1121 -27.12 33.62 -7.79
N LYS A 1122 -26.27 34.66 -7.71
CA LYS A 1122 -26.60 36.03 -8.11
C LYS A 1122 -26.45 36.28 -9.63
N ASN A 1123 -25.54 35.57 -10.30
CA ASN A 1123 -25.21 35.83 -11.72
C ASN A 1123 -25.89 34.88 -12.74
N ASN A 1124 -26.62 33.85 -12.32
CA ASN A 1124 -27.27 32.88 -13.23
C ASN A 1124 -28.80 32.81 -13.03
N LEU A 1125 -29.47 33.95 -12.96
CA LEU A 1125 -30.92 34.01 -12.70
C LEU A 1125 -31.82 33.62 -13.90
N THR A 1126 -31.27 33.36 -15.08
CA THR A 1126 -32.04 32.99 -16.28
C THR A 1126 -31.90 31.53 -16.72
N VAL A 1127 -30.92 30.77 -16.20
CA VAL A 1127 -30.72 29.33 -16.53
C VAL A 1127 -31.29 28.40 -15.46
N LEU A 1128 -31.78 28.96 -14.34
CA LEU A 1128 -32.22 28.21 -13.16
C LEU A 1128 -33.73 27.98 -13.05
N GLN A 1129 -34.59 28.50 -13.93
CA GLN A 1129 -36.05 28.27 -13.79
C GLN A 1129 -36.49 26.84 -14.17
N ASP A 1130 -35.90 26.23 -15.20
CA ASP A 1130 -36.22 24.84 -15.57
C ASP A 1130 -35.48 23.80 -14.72
N SER A 1131 -34.30 24.16 -14.19
CA SER A 1131 -33.50 23.29 -13.32
C SER A 1131 -33.87 23.41 -11.85
N ALA A 1132 -34.49 24.51 -11.40
CA ALA A 1132 -35.00 24.68 -10.03
C ALA A 1132 -36.15 23.73 -9.70
N ASN A 1133 -37.04 23.39 -10.65
CA ASN A 1133 -38.10 22.40 -10.40
C ASN A 1133 -37.52 20.99 -10.24
N SER A 1134 -36.51 20.61 -11.04
CA SER A 1134 -35.82 19.32 -10.86
C SER A 1134 -34.92 19.27 -9.61
N LEU A 1135 -34.35 20.41 -9.21
CA LEU A 1135 -33.59 20.57 -7.96
C LEU A 1135 -34.51 20.58 -6.74
N LEU A 1136 -35.69 21.20 -6.83
CA LEU A 1136 -36.74 21.17 -5.79
C LEU A 1136 -37.33 19.76 -5.65
N ASP A 1137 -37.51 19.02 -6.74
CA ASP A 1137 -37.96 17.63 -6.69
C ASP A 1137 -36.86 16.68 -6.18
N SER A 1138 -35.59 16.95 -6.51
CA SER A 1138 -34.43 16.26 -5.93
C SER A 1138 -34.22 16.61 -4.45
N TRP A 1139 -34.48 17.86 -4.06
CA TRP A 1139 -34.46 18.31 -2.66
C TRP A 1139 -35.64 17.71 -1.89
N LYS A 1140 -36.85 17.64 -2.45
CA LYS A 1140 -37.99 16.94 -1.85
C LYS A 1140 -37.70 15.44 -1.66
N MET A 1141 -36.99 14.78 -2.60
CA MET A 1141 -36.54 13.39 -2.42
C MET A 1141 -35.51 13.18 -1.28
N TYR A 1142 -34.72 14.22 -0.96
CA TYR A 1142 -33.73 14.21 0.13
C TYR A 1142 -34.25 14.75 1.46
N PHE A 1143 -35.25 15.63 1.44
CA PHE A 1143 -35.81 16.34 2.60
C PHE A 1143 -37.26 15.94 2.95
N ALA A 1144 -37.85 14.93 2.30
CA ALA A 1144 -39.14 14.38 2.71
C ALA A 1144 -39.07 13.82 4.14
N VAL A 1145 -39.48 14.66 5.09
CA VAL A 1145 -40.07 14.27 6.37
C VAL A 1145 -41.48 13.74 6.03
N PRO A 1146 -41.94 12.58 6.55
CA PRO A 1146 -43.35 12.28 6.51
C PRO A 1146 -44.16 13.30 7.30
#